data_AF-A0A9D1E5Q7-F1
#
_entry.id   AF-A0A9D1E5Q7-F1
#
_cell.length_a   1.000
_cell.length_b   1.000
_cell.length_c   1.000
_cell.angle_alpha   90.00
_cell.angle_beta   90.00
_cell.angle_gamma   90.00
#
_symmetry.space_group_name_H-M   'P 1'
#
loop_
_entity.id
_entity.type
_entity.pdbx_description
1 polymer ?
#
loop_
_entity_poly.entity_id
_entity_poly.type
_entity_poly.pdbx_seq_one_letter_code
_entity_poly.pdbx_strand_id
1 'polypeptide(L)'
;MKSKLLVCGALAAAITMSVALPACVTRDEEDLNQVIATVDITKSENLEAEGLSEYASAISSENITKRDLIAAYYNTASSLSSSYSTSEIFELLVNTLTNTAVVVQYTTLSLIKDKVAEDASFLSEYQALSSDVEKYELLLEGETSTNDDGGESDRVMLAQYALYSSINSSLDSQEESIINGDDQTSEVTETRTTPGGAGEEVENFLPLNDDGTLNYNIYTGYTGDGYSYLLEDSGAYADDALEGSTRSTRRLAYAQFITSLRDNYLLSEEEDVRDIMSVSYIQEEYLSQLQQQAINEYYERYQAEQEALIESVDENGVYTFLQNHYLSDLTDQTVSNSTASAFETSMSSLSDTSFILYAPATEGTDGGTYGYVYNILLPFSASQSVNIDSSDTSAQYYFERKDILTGITATDQRSAWFNGATDYSFDVSQSDIDYYGKNDGRDYLFFEDNLTKPDRYASLDKYAGLYSYNGRVSENTDGTYNLVPNKVDIDGFLTELENYVEYIMGGDTVSIQKEDSYNVSSYTDYYTEETADLEDESQRKIDYSRFVYATGKVDVGLDDTDLSSFLSTMFVEDSAAYKAMSAVNELQFAYTTDTGILSNYIGYSISAYETKYIPEFEYAAQTAINEGAGTIYVCAGDYGWHVIYVTATFDTAGGAVYGEDIAWTADEVLTEGTFQNLYYTWIKDSTLTNVTTNRRSVINERFGGDSTITKYEDAYRDLLEIEDSSSSGSSSNS
;
A
#
# COMPACT_ATOMS: atom_id res chain seq x y z
N MET A 1 -1.06 -7.11 -4.19
CA MET A 1 0.15 -6.70 -3.43
C MET A 1 1.40 -7.05 -4.26
N LYS A 2 1.60 -6.29 -5.34
CA LYS A 2 2.71 -6.42 -6.30
C LYS A 2 4.04 -6.39 -5.54
N SER A 3 5.06 -7.11 -6.02
CA SER A 3 6.36 -7.19 -5.36
C SER A 3 6.96 -5.80 -5.20
N LYS A 4 6.61 -5.11 -4.11
CA LYS A 4 7.39 -3.99 -3.58
C LYS A 4 8.81 -4.50 -3.67
N LEU A 5 9.68 -3.88 -4.48
CA LEU A 5 11.08 -4.23 -4.39
C LEU A 5 11.41 -4.10 -2.91
N LEU A 6 11.56 -5.24 -2.24
CA LEU A 6 12.29 -5.31 -0.99
C LEU A 6 13.71 -5.06 -1.47
N VAL A 7 14.02 -3.77 -1.71
CA VAL A 7 15.35 -3.25 -1.97
C VAL A 7 16.13 -3.66 -0.74
N CYS A 8 16.75 -4.82 -0.85
CA CYS A 8 17.41 -5.51 0.23
C CYS A 8 18.67 -4.72 0.59
N GLY A 9 18.51 -3.77 1.51
CA GLY A 9 19.53 -3.19 2.36
C GLY A 9 20.89 -3.03 1.70
N ALA A 10 20.99 -2.25 0.63
CA ALA A 10 22.19 -1.47 0.44
C ALA A 10 21.93 -0.09 1.06
N LEU A 11 22.94 0.43 1.74
CA LEU A 11 22.91 1.62 2.60
C LEU A 11 22.81 2.91 1.76
N ALA A 12 21.90 2.99 0.78
CA ALA A 12 21.45 4.27 0.25
C ALA A 12 20.54 4.89 1.31
N ALA A 13 21.15 5.56 2.28
CA ALA A 13 20.47 6.03 3.47
C ALA A 13 19.83 7.39 3.18
N ALA A 14 18.54 7.55 3.45
CA ALA A 14 17.92 8.87 3.47
C ALA A 14 18.68 9.75 4.49
N ILE A 15 19.11 10.95 4.07
CA ILE A 15 19.88 11.88 4.92
C ILE A 15 18.96 12.45 6.02
N THR A 16 18.82 11.74 7.15
CA THR A 16 17.84 12.10 8.19
C THR A 16 18.44 12.87 9.37
N MET A 17 19.77 12.81 9.59
CA MET A 17 20.57 13.64 10.52
C MET A 17 19.88 13.97 11.87
N SER A 18 19.16 13.02 12.47
CA SER A 18 18.24 13.30 13.59
C SER A 18 18.77 12.90 14.98
N VAL A 19 19.85 12.13 15.03
CA VAL A 19 20.40 11.59 16.30
C VAL A 19 21.71 12.29 16.64
N ALA A 20 21.98 12.50 17.93
CA ALA A 20 23.29 12.93 18.42
C ALA A 20 24.00 11.75 19.08
N LEU A 21 25.24 11.44 18.69
CA LEU A 21 26.03 10.43 19.38
C LEU A 21 26.44 10.91 20.80
N PRO A 22 26.65 10.00 21.77
CA PRO A 22 27.08 10.36 23.12
C PRO A 22 28.41 11.14 23.15
N ALA A 23 28.51 12.11 24.06
CA ALA A 23 29.60 13.09 24.17
C ALA A 23 30.98 12.53 24.59
N CYS A 24 31.16 11.20 24.67
CA CYS A 24 32.40 10.59 25.17
C CYS A 24 33.34 10.02 24.10
N VAL A 25 33.02 10.16 22.81
CA VAL A 25 33.90 9.72 21.71
C VAL A 25 34.83 10.87 21.33
N THR A 26 36.15 10.65 21.39
CA THR A 26 37.13 11.58 20.83
C THR A 26 37.01 11.56 19.31
N ARG A 27 36.67 12.69 18.70
CA ARG A 27 36.54 12.83 17.25
C ARG A 27 37.40 13.98 16.79
N ASP A 28 38.51 13.66 16.15
CA ASP A 28 39.19 14.58 15.27
C ASP A 28 39.17 14.00 13.86
N GLU A 29 39.53 14.82 12.88
CA GLU A 29 39.55 14.43 11.47
C GLU A 29 40.46 13.22 11.21
N GLU A 30 41.54 13.05 11.99
CA GLU A 30 42.46 11.93 11.89
C GLU A 30 41.81 10.61 12.33
N ASP A 31 41.03 10.64 13.42
CA ASP A 31 40.28 9.48 13.90
C ASP A 31 39.20 9.01 12.92
N LEU A 32 38.49 9.93 12.28
CA LEU A 32 37.40 9.62 11.35
C LEU A 32 37.87 9.10 9.99
N ASN A 33 39.07 9.50 9.58
CA ASN A 33 39.71 9.00 8.37
C ASN A 33 40.34 7.59 8.54
N GLN A 34 40.26 6.99 9.74
CA GLN A 34 40.77 5.64 9.94
C GLN A 34 40.00 4.62 9.10
N VAL A 35 40.73 3.71 8.44
CA VAL A 35 40.15 2.60 7.69
C VAL A 35 39.71 1.52 8.68
N ILE A 36 38.42 1.21 8.69
CA ILE A 36 37.81 0.20 9.57
C ILE A 36 37.66 -1.16 8.87
N ALA A 37 37.58 -1.16 7.54
CA ALA A 37 37.61 -2.37 6.74
C ALA A 37 38.12 -2.08 5.32
N THR A 38 38.71 -3.10 4.70
CA THR A 38 39.09 -3.10 3.28
C THR A 38 38.40 -4.26 2.57
N VAL A 39 37.74 -3.99 1.45
CA VAL A 39 37.03 -4.97 0.62
C VAL A 39 37.62 -5.02 -0.79
N ASP A 40 37.97 -6.22 -1.25
CA ASP A 40 38.54 -6.44 -2.56
C ASP A 40 38.16 -7.84 -3.07
N ILE A 41 37.08 -7.92 -3.84
CA ILE A 41 36.60 -9.21 -4.34
C ILE A 41 37.53 -9.80 -5.40
N THR A 42 38.46 -9.05 -6.01
CA THR A 42 39.39 -9.58 -7.02
C THR A 42 40.29 -10.70 -6.49
N LYS A 43 40.40 -10.79 -5.16
CA LYS A 43 41.11 -11.85 -4.44
C LYS A 43 40.27 -13.13 -4.25
N SER A 44 39.00 -13.13 -4.62
CA SER A 44 38.13 -14.31 -4.53
C SER A 44 38.49 -15.33 -5.61
N GLU A 45 38.54 -16.61 -5.22
CA GLU A 45 38.71 -17.72 -6.16
C GLU A 45 37.46 -17.97 -7.02
N ASN A 46 36.32 -17.38 -6.65
CA ASN A 46 35.03 -17.59 -7.33
C ASN A 46 34.84 -16.71 -8.57
N LEU A 47 35.73 -15.76 -8.87
CA LEU A 47 35.63 -14.95 -10.10
C LEU A 47 35.68 -15.81 -11.38
N GLU A 48 36.54 -16.82 -11.42
CA GLU A 48 36.69 -17.67 -12.61
C GLU A 48 35.41 -18.47 -12.86
N ALA A 49 34.79 -18.98 -11.80
CA ALA A 49 33.57 -19.78 -11.88
C ALA A 49 32.36 -18.99 -12.41
N GLU A 50 32.28 -17.69 -12.12
CA GLU A 50 31.22 -16.80 -12.62
C GLU A 50 31.60 -16.09 -13.94
N GLY A 51 32.79 -16.36 -14.47
CA GLY A 51 33.30 -15.76 -15.70
C GLY A 51 33.61 -14.27 -15.57
N LEU A 52 34.02 -13.82 -14.38
CA LEU A 52 34.29 -12.41 -14.07
C LEU A 52 35.79 -12.03 -14.10
N SER A 53 36.69 -13.02 -14.21
CA SER A 53 38.14 -12.80 -14.10
C SER A 53 38.72 -11.80 -15.11
N GLU A 54 38.16 -11.74 -16.32
CA GLU A 54 38.63 -10.81 -17.38
C GLU A 54 38.31 -9.34 -17.05
N TYR A 55 37.28 -9.11 -16.23
CA TYR A 55 36.80 -7.79 -15.87
C TYR A 55 37.35 -7.29 -14.53
N ALA A 56 38.10 -8.12 -13.78
CA ALA A 56 38.60 -7.80 -12.44
C ALA A 56 39.39 -6.48 -12.35
N SER A 57 39.98 -6.02 -13.46
CA SER A 57 40.68 -4.74 -13.54
C SER A 57 39.78 -3.50 -13.54
N ALA A 58 38.45 -3.66 -13.61
CA ALA A 58 37.49 -2.57 -13.54
C ALA A 58 37.21 -2.09 -12.10
N ILE A 59 37.47 -2.96 -11.12
CA ILE A 59 37.30 -2.63 -9.70
C ILE A 59 38.67 -2.57 -9.02
N SER A 60 38.70 -1.94 -7.84
CA SER A 60 39.88 -1.89 -6.99
C SER A 60 39.49 -2.10 -5.53
N SER A 61 40.50 -2.34 -4.70
CA SER A 61 40.34 -2.39 -3.25
C SER A 61 39.65 -1.11 -2.74
N GLU A 62 38.60 -1.30 -1.97
CA GLU A 62 37.77 -0.25 -1.39
C GLU A 62 38.01 -0.19 0.12
N ASN A 63 38.17 1.01 0.67
CA ASN A 63 38.36 1.23 2.10
C ASN A 63 37.09 1.84 2.68
N ILE A 64 36.53 1.17 3.68
CA ILE A 64 35.46 1.71 4.50
C ILE A 64 36.13 2.42 5.68
N THR A 65 35.77 3.68 5.87
CA THR A 65 36.32 4.54 6.91
C THR A 65 35.40 4.60 8.13
N LYS A 66 35.93 5.10 9.25
CA LYS A 66 35.15 5.35 10.45
C LYS A 66 34.09 6.43 10.21
N ARG A 67 34.34 7.38 9.30
CA ARG A 67 33.36 8.37 8.85
C ARG A 67 32.12 7.71 8.25
N ASP A 68 32.30 6.73 7.36
CA ASP A 68 31.19 6.00 6.71
C ASP A 68 30.31 5.28 7.74
N LEU A 69 30.95 4.68 8.75
CA LEU A 69 30.26 4.01 9.86
C LEU A 69 29.42 4.98 10.70
N ILE A 70 29.93 6.18 10.95
CA ILE A 70 29.21 7.22 11.71
C ILE A 70 28.07 7.81 10.87
N ALA A 71 28.29 8.07 9.58
CA ALA A 71 27.24 8.54 8.67
C ALA A 71 26.09 7.51 8.60
N ALA A 72 26.41 6.23 8.43
CA ALA A 72 25.43 5.15 8.46
C ALA A 72 24.66 5.12 9.78
N TYR A 73 25.35 5.27 10.92
CA TYR A 73 24.72 5.31 12.24
C TYR A 73 23.70 6.46 12.34
N TYR A 74 24.05 7.67 11.91
CA TYR A 74 23.13 8.80 12.01
C TYR A 74 21.86 8.64 11.20
N ASN A 75 21.92 7.90 10.09
CA ASN A 75 20.76 7.66 9.26
C ASN A 75 19.90 6.48 9.73
N THR A 76 20.46 5.51 10.48
CA THR A 76 19.75 4.25 10.81
C THR A 76 19.53 4.01 12.31
N ALA A 77 20.21 4.74 13.20
CA ALA A 77 20.23 4.41 14.62
C ALA A 77 18.87 4.61 15.31
N SER A 78 18.12 5.65 14.95
CA SER A 78 16.81 5.93 15.57
C SER A 78 15.84 4.75 15.43
N SER A 79 15.79 4.14 14.23
CA SER A 79 14.96 2.96 13.96
C SER A 79 15.44 1.67 14.63
N LEU A 80 16.72 1.56 14.97
CA LEU A 80 17.32 0.35 15.53
C LEU A 80 17.48 0.40 17.06
N SER A 81 17.48 1.61 17.63
CA SER A 81 17.72 1.86 19.06
C SER A 81 16.68 1.22 19.99
N SER A 82 15.49 0.87 19.50
CA SER A 82 14.48 0.14 20.27
C SER A 82 14.80 -1.35 20.47
N SER A 83 15.70 -1.90 19.64
CA SER A 83 15.92 -3.36 19.53
C SER A 83 17.37 -3.78 19.73
N TYR A 84 18.32 -2.85 19.62
CA TYR A 84 19.75 -3.09 19.72
C TYR A 84 20.43 -2.04 20.60
N SER A 85 21.45 -2.45 21.35
CA SER A 85 22.37 -1.53 22.01
C SER A 85 23.21 -0.76 21.00
N THR A 86 23.79 0.37 21.43
CA THR A 86 24.66 1.19 20.57
C THR A 86 25.80 0.37 19.94
N SER A 87 26.40 -0.54 20.72
CA SER A 87 27.50 -1.42 20.27
C SER A 87 27.03 -2.43 19.21
N GLU A 88 25.88 -3.06 19.43
CA GLU A 88 25.28 -4.01 18.47
C GLU A 88 24.91 -3.31 17.15
N ILE A 89 24.45 -2.06 17.20
CA ILE A 89 24.17 -1.25 16.00
C ILE A 89 25.47 -1.04 15.21
N PHE A 90 26.56 -0.63 15.86
CA PHE A 90 27.84 -0.42 15.16
C PHE A 90 28.39 -1.71 14.56
N GLU A 91 28.32 -2.85 15.25
CA GLU A 91 28.75 -4.14 14.70
C GLU A 91 27.91 -4.56 13.48
N LEU A 92 26.59 -4.37 13.55
CA LEU A 92 25.68 -4.60 12.43
C LEU A 92 26.04 -3.71 11.23
N LEU A 93 26.33 -2.43 11.46
CA LEU A 93 26.68 -1.48 10.40
C LEU A 93 28.01 -1.80 9.74
N VAL A 94 29.05 -2.21 10.48
CA VAL A 94 30.31 -2.67 9.87
C VAL A 94 30.07 -3.87 8.95
N ASN A 95 29.26 -4.84 9.38
CA ASN A 95 28.89 -5.98 8.55
C ASN A 95 28.07 -5.56 7.33
N THR A 96 27.14 -4.61 7.49
CA THR A 96 26.29 -4.13 6.40
C THR A 96 27.09 -3.36 5.36
N LEU A 97 28.01 -2.49 5.78
CA LEU A 97 28.91 -1.74 4.90
C LEU A 97 29.83 -2.69 4.12
N THR A 98 30.49 -3.62 4.81
CA THR A 98 31.39 -4.59 4.15
C THR A 98 30.66 -5.51 3.17
N ASN A 99 29.48 -6.03 3.54
CA ASN A 99 28.66 -6.84 2.63
C ASN A 99 28.14 -6.02 1.45
N THR A 100 27.81 -4.74 1.65
CA THR A 100 27.37 -3.86 0.55
C THR A 100 28.51 -3.62 -0.43
N ALA A 101 29.71 -3.32 0.03
CA ALA A 101 30.90 -3.17 -0.83
C ALA A 101 31.18 -4.43 -1.66
N VAL A 102 31.02 -5.63 -1.08
CA VAL A 102 31.14 -6.90 -1.84
C VAL A 102 30.11 -6.98 -2.97
N VAL A 103 28.86 -6.63 -2.67
CA VAL A 103 27.76 -6.65 -3.65
C VAL A 103 27.98 -5.59 -4.73
N VAL A 104 28.36 -4.36 -4.37
CA VAL A 104 28.72 -3.29 -5.32
C VAL A 104 29.79 -3.79 -6.28
N GLN A 105 30.92 -4.30 -5.78
CA GLN A 105 31.99 -4.79 -6.64
C GLN A 105 31.54 -5.95 -7.54
N TYR A 106 30.72 -6.87 -7.03
CA TYR A 106 30.22 -8.01 -7.81
C TYR A 106 29.25 -7.58 -8.91
N THR A 107 28.31 -6.70 -8.59
CA THR A 107 27.30 -6.18 -9.53
C THR A 107 27.97 -5.34 -10.62
N THR A 108 28.93 -4.49 -10.26
CA THR A 108 29.75 -3.73 -11.22
C THR A 108 30.46 -4.66 -12.22
N LEU A 109 31.13 -5.72 -11.76
CA LEU A 109 31.77 -6.67 -12.67
C LEU A 109 30.77 -7.41 -13.57
N SER A 110 29.60 -7.74 -13.04
CA SER A 110 28.54 -8.45 -13.78
C SER A 110 27.93 -7.56 -14.86
N LEU A 111 27.61 -6.31 -14.55
CA LEU A 111 27.08 -5.36 -15.52
C LEU A 111 28.11 -4.99 -16.60
N ILE A 112 29.39 -4.82 -16.22
CA ILE A 112 30.46 -4.61 -17.19
C ILE A 112 30.59 -5.78 -18.16
N LYS A 113 30.49 -7.02 -17.66
CA LYS A 113 30.52 -8.22 -18.52
C LYS A 113 29.39 -8.19 -19.56
N ASP A 114 28.20 -7.79 -19.16
CA ASP A 114 27.05 -7.69 -20.07
C ASP A 114 27.26 -6.57 -21.10
N LYS A 115 27.67 -5.37 -20.64
CA LYS A 115 27.99 -4.24 -21.53
C LYS A 115 29.11 -4.56 -22.50
N VAL A 116 30.13 -5.32 -22.09
CA VAL A 116 31.23 -5.76 -22.98
C VAL A 116 30.76 -6.77 -24.04
N ALA A 117 29.74 -7.58 -23.73
CA ALA A 117 29.15 -8.49 -24.70
C ALA A 117 28.42 -7.73 -25.82
N GLU A 118 27.90 -6.54 -25.52
CA GLU A 118 27.24 -5.63 -26.48
C GLU A 118 28.25 -4.73 -27.20
N ASP A 119 29.17 -4.12 -26.45
CA ASP A 119 30.27 -3.31 -26.95
C ASP A 119 31.62 -3.66 -26.32
N ALA A 120 32.49 -4.27 -27.12
CA ALA A 120 33.82 -4.68 -26.70
C ALA A 120 34.74 -3.51 -26.24
N SER A 121 34.45 -2.24 -26.59
CA SER A 121 35.21 -1.09 -26.08
C SER A 121 34.84 -0.66 -24.65
N PHE A 122 33.69 -1.06 -24.14
CA PHE A 122 33.10 -0.54 -22.89
C PHE A 122 34.08 -0.57 -21.71
N LEU A 123 34.75 -1.72 -21.48
CA LEU A 123 35.71 -1.86 -20.37
C LEU A 123 36.85 -0.83 -20.44
N SER A 124 37.35 -0.55 -21.65
CA SER A 124 38.44 0.41 -21.82
C SER A 124 37.99 1.85 -21.63
N GLU A 125 36.73 2.17 -21.95
CA GLU A 125 36.13 3.47 -21.74
C GLU A 125 35.85 3.71 -20.24
N TYR A 126 35.25 2.71 -19.58
CA TYR A 126 35.05 2.71 -18.13
C TYR A 126 36.35 2.91 -17.35
N GLN A 127 37.44 2.24 -17.76
CA GLN A 127 38.75 2.38 -17.13
C GLN A 127 39.47 3.71 -17.43
N ALA A 128 39.07 4.43 -18.48
CA ALA A 128 39.65 5.72 -18.82
C ALA A 128 39.13 6.85 -17.93
N LEU A 129 38.00 6.66 -17.26
CA LEU A 129 37.37 7.63 -16.36
C LEU A 129 38.10 7.71 -15.02
N SER A 130 38.24 8.92 -14.50
CA SER A 130 39.00 9.18 -13.27
C SER A 130 38.13 9.26 -12.02
N SER A 131 36.87 9.68 -12.15
CA SER A 131 35.93 9.74 -11.04
C SER A 131 35.09 8.47 -10.98
N ASP A 132 34.78 7.99 -9.78
CA ASP A 132 33.85 6.88 -9.62
C ASP A 132 32.42 7.30 -9.97
N VAL A 133 32.05 8.57 -9.78
CA VAL A 133 30.75 9.10 -10.23
C VAL A 133 30.60 8.93 -11.75
N GLU A 134 31.57 9.41 -12.53
CA GLU A 134 31.55 9.28 -13.99
C GLU A 134 31.49 7.81 -14.44
N LYS A 135 32.18 6.91 -13.72
CA LYS A 135 32.17 5.48 -14.00
C LYS A 135 30.79 4.86 -13.81
N TYR A 136 30.12 5.15 -12.70
CA TYR A 136 28.78 4.61 -12.45
C TYR A 136 27.73 5.28 -13.33
N GLU A 137 27.87 6.56 -13.67
CA GLU A 137 27.02 7.21 -14.68
C GLU A 137 27.16 6.52 -16.04
N LEU A 138 28.38 6.20 -16.48
CA LEU A 138 28.61 5.41 -17.70
C LEU A 138 28.06 3.98 -17.60
N LEU A 139 28.18 3.34 -16.42
CA LEU A 139 27.67 1.99 -16.19
C LEU A 139 26.14 1.92 -16.34
N LEU A 140 25.46 2.97 -15.88
CA LEU A 140 24.01 3.09 -15.88
C LEU A 140 23.47 3.84 -17.12
N GLU A 141 24.34 4.31 -18.00
CA GLU A 141 23.92 5.06 -19.19
C GLU A 141 23.02 4.20 -20.08
N GLY A 142 21.80 4.71 -20.31
CA GLY A 142 20.76 4.05 -21.09
C GLY A 142 20.04 2.91 -20.36
N GLU A 143 20.34 2.68 -19.08
CA GLU A 143 19.61 1.71 -18.25
C GLU A 143 18.38 2.36 -17.62
N THR A 144 17.27 1.64 -17.65
CA THR A 144 15.98 2.08 -17.12
C THR A 144 15.46 1.10 -16.07
N SER A 145 14.73 1.61 -15.08
CA SER A 145 13.87 0.80 -14.21
C SER A 145 12.44 0.88 -14.72
N THR A 146 11.70 -0.23 -14.67
CA THR A 146 10.29 -0.24 -15.04
C THR A 146 9.42 -0.03 -13.79
N ASN A 147 8.48 0.90 -13.87
CA ASN A 147 7.51 1.21 -12.83
C ASN A 147 6.29 0.27 -12.92
N ASP A 148 5.44 0.27 -11.89
CA ASP A 148 4.27 -0.62 -11.80
C ASP A 148 3.21 -0.45 -12.91
N ASP A 149 3.23 0.69 -13.59
CA ASP A 149 2.35 1.06 -14.72
C ASP A 149 2.98 0.80 -16.09
N GLY A 150 4.20 0.25 -16.13
CA GLY A 150 4.97 0.03 -17.35
C GLY A 150 5.75 1.24 -17.85
N GLY A 151 5.80 2.35 -17.08
CA GLY A 151 6.70 3.46 -17.34
C GLY A 151 8.17 3.08 -17.16
N GLU A 152 9.07 3.71 -17.92
CA GLU A 152 10.52 3.51 -17.80
C GLU A 152 11.17 4.78 -17.24
N SER A 153 11.94 4.62 -16.15
CA SER A 153 12.67 5.69 -15.48
C SER A 153 14.18 5.49 -15.65
N ASP A 154 14.89 6.52 -16.15
CA ASP A 154 16.36 6.49 -16.29
C ASP A 154 17.04 6.34 -14.92
N ARG A 155 17.98 5.39 -14.81
CA ARG A 155 18.60 5.06 -13.52
C ARG A 155 19.53 6.14 -12.96
N VAL A 156 20.22 6.88 -13.82
CA VAL A 156 21.05 8.00 -13.37
C VAL A 156 20.14 9.10 -12.81
N MET A 157 19.02 9.37 -13.47
CA MET A 157 18.03 10.33 -12.98
C MET A 157 17.33 9.85 -11.70
N LEU A 158 17.04 8.55 -11.56
CA LEU A 158 16.53 7.97 -10.31
C LEU A 158 17.50 8.19 -9.14
N ALA A 159 18.82 7.98 -9.36
CA ALA A 159 19.83 8.27 -8.35
C ALA A 159 19.88 9.76 -7.96
N GLN A 160 19.77 10.66 -8.95
CA GLN A 160 19.72 12.11 -8.71
C GLN A 160 18.45 12.51 -7.95
N TYR A 161 17.29 12.01 -8.37
CA TYR A 161 16.01 12.27 -7.71
C TYR A 161 16.02 11.77 -6.26
N ALA A 162 16.48 10.55 -6.01
CA ALA A 162 16.59 9.99 -4.67
C ALA A 162 17.45 10.88 -3.74
N LEU A 163 18.60 11.35 -4.23
CA LEU A 163 19.44 12.30 -3.49
C LEU A 163 18.69 13.60 -3.20
N TYR A 164 18.13 14.25 -4.22
CA TYR A 164 17.50 15.56 -4.09
C TYR A 164 16.26 15.50 -3.18
N SER A 165 15.45 14.46 -3.35
CA SER A 165 14.27 14.21 -2.53
C SER A 165 14.65 13.99 -1.07
N SER A 166 15.70 13.18 -0.79
CA SER A 166 16.17 12.97 0.59
C SER A 166 16.62 14.27 1.26
N ILE A 167 17.28 15.16 0.52
CA ILE A 167 17.73 16.47 1.03
C ILE A 167 16.52 17.37 1.31
N ASN A 168 15.57 17.47 0.37
CA ASN A 168 14.38 18.30 0.55
C ASN A 168 13.55 17.81 1.74
N SER A 169 13.31 16.50 1.88
CA SER A 169 12.60 15.92 3.02
C SER A 169 13.32 16.18 4.36
N SER A 170 14.65 16.12 4.39
CA SER A 170 15.46 16.48 5.56
C SER A 170 15.28 17.94 5.95
N LEU A 171 15.24 18.82 4.95
CA LEU A 171 15.02 20.25 5.14
C LEU A 171 13.57 20.57 5.54
N ASP A 172 12.59 19.84 5.03
CA ASP A 172 11.17 19.97 5.41
C ASP A 172 10.97 19.63 6.88
N SER A 173 11.52 18.51 7.35
CA SER A 173 11.44 18.12 8.76
C SER A 173 12.05 19.19 9.69
N GLN A 174 13.17 19.79 9.30
CA GLN A 174 13.79 20.88 10.06
C GLN A 174 12.98 22.18 9.96
N GLU A 175 12.46 22.51 8.77
CA GLU A 175 11.66 23.71 8.55
C GLU A 175 10.32 23.67 9.28
N GLU A 176 9.67 22.51 9.34
CA GLU A 176 8.42 22.30 10.07
C GLU A 176 8.56 22.68 11.54
N SER A 177 9.66 22.28 12.19
CA SER A 177 9.97 22.67 13.57
C SER A 177 10.13 24.19 13.75
N ILE A 178 10.57 24.89 12.70
CA ILE A 178 10.76 26.34 12.69
C ILE A 178 9.43 27.07 12.47
N ILE A 179 8.56 26.54 11.60
CA ILE A 179 7.27 27.13 11.24
C ILE A 179 6.27 26.97 12.40
N ASN A 180 6.14 25.76 12.94
CA ASN A 180 5.12 25.43 13.93
C ASN A 180 5.45 25.97 15.34
N GLY A 181 6.74 26.14 15.66
CA GLY A 181 7.19 26.43 17.04
C GLY A 181 6.87 25.28 18.02
N ASP A 182 7.27 25.41 19.29
CA ASP A 182 7.12 24.35 20.32
C ASP A 182 5.65 24.02 20.71
N ASP A 183 4.64 24.64 20.08
CA ASP A 183 3.22 24.44 20.39
C ASP A 183 2.66 23.23 19.63
N GLN A 184 3.10 22.03 20.00
CA GLN A 184 2.34 20.81 19.68
C GLN A 184 1.18 20.68 20.67
N THR A 185 0.02 21.24 20.33
CA THR A 185 -1.23 20.75 20.90
C THR A 185 -1.56 19.42 20.26
N SER A 186 -1.34 18.33 21.00
CA SER A 186 -1.80 17.00 20.63
C SER A 186 -3.34 16.97 20.64
N GLU A 187 -3.96 17.45 19.56
CA GLU A 187 -5.36 17.19 19.32
C GLU A 187 -5.53 15.73 18.90
N VAL A 188 -6.48 15.05 19.53
CA VAL A 188 -6.86 13.70 19.12
C VAL A 188 -7.65 13.86 17.83
N THR A 189 -6.97 13.70 16.69
CA THR A 189 -7.61 13.72 15.37
C THR A 189 -8.45 12.46 15.21
N GLU A 190 -9.72 12.62 14.83
CA GLU A 190 -10.56 11.48 14.44
C GLU A 190 -9.96 10.80 13.20
N THR A 191 -10.04 9.47 13.13
CA THR A 191 -9.53 8.69 11.99
C THR A 191 -10.66 7.86 11.38
N ARG A 192 -10.62 7.71 10.05
CA ARG A 192 -11.51 6.82 9.29
C ARG A 192 -10.67 6.07 8.26
N THR A 193 -10.90 4.77 8.13
CA THR A 193 -10.28 3.92 7.11
C THR A 193 -10.42 4.54 5.73
N THR A 194 -9.34 4.57 4.95
CA THR A 194 -9.31 4.97 3.55
C THR A 194 -9.35 3.73 2.64
N PRO A 195 -9.78 3.84 1.38
CA PRO A 195 -9.57 2.79 0.39
C PRO A 195 -8.07 2.51 0.19
N GLY A 196 -7.74 1.32 -0.33
CA GLY A 196 -6.38 0.98 -0.74
C GLY A 196 -5.88 1.92 -1.85
N GLY A 197 -4.58 2.18 -1.90
CA GLY A 197 -3.97 3.12 -2.85
C GLY A 197 -4.12 4.61 -2.50
N ALA A 198 -4.92 4.98 -1.49
CA ALA A 198 -5.15 6.38 -1.12
C ALA A 198 -3.84 7.11 -0.75
N GLY A 199 -3.45 8.09 -1.58
CA GLY A 199 -2.20 8.85 -1.43
C GLY A 199 -0.92 8.06 -1.67
N GLU A 200 -1.00 6.82 -2.16
CA GLU A 200 0.18 6.02 -2.49
C GLU A 200 0.73 6.44 -3.86
N GLU A 201 2.00 6.88 -3.91
CA GLU A 201 2.70 7.12 -5.17
C GLU A 201 3.08 5.81 -5.86
N VAL A 202 3.13 5.82 -7.19
CA VAL A 202 3.59 4.69 -8.00
C VAL A 202 5.08 4.44 -7.76
N GLU A 203 5.49 3.17 -7.78
CA GLU A 203 6.89 2.79 -7.56
C GLU A 203 7.81 3.41 -8.63
N ASN A 204 8.98 3.91 -8.22
CA ASN A 204 9.99 4.53 -9.10
C ASN A 204 9.49 5.73 -9.93
N PHE A 205 8.46 6.43 -9.44
CA PHE A 205 8.03 7.70 -10.02
C PHE A 205 9.20 8.68 -10.19
N LEU A 206 9.35 9.20 -11.41
CA LEU A 206 10.39 10.15 -11.77
C LEU A 206 9.76 11.39 -12.41
N PRO A 207 9.78 12.56 -11.75
CA PRO A 207 9.22 13.78 -12.34
C PRO A 207 10.11 14.28 -13.48
N LEU A 208 9.58 14.38 -14.69
CA LEU A 208 10.32 14.80 -15.89
C LEU A 208 9.73 16.07 -16.52
N ASN A 209 10.59 16.85 -17.17
CA ASN A 209 10.20 17.94 -18.07
C ASN A 209 9.81 17.37 -19.44
N ASP A 210 9.13 18.17 -20.27
CA ASP A 210 8.75 17.79 -21.65
C ASP A 210 9.93 17.33 -22.53
N ASP A 211 11.17 17.71 -22.18
CA ASP A 211 12.39 17.33 -22.90
C ASP A 211 13.08 16.07 -22.34
N GLY A 212 12.46 15.41 -21.36
CA GLY A 212 12.96 14.20 -20.71
C GLY A 212 14.02 14.44 -19.64
N THR A 213 14.30 15.70 -19.25
CA THR A 213 15.20 16.01 -18.14
C THR A 213 14.48 15.97 -16.79
N LEU A 214 15.21 15.70 -15.71
CA LEU A 214 14.67 15.69 -14.34
C LEU A 214 13.99 17.03 -13.99
N ASN A 215 12.70 16.99 -13.70
CA ASN A 215 11.91 18.11 -13.20
C ASN A 215 11.87 18.09 -11.66
N TYR A 216 13.04 18.07 -11.04
CA TYR A 216 13.17 18.09 -9.59
C TYR A 216 14.53 18.65 -9.20
N ASN A 217 14.58 19.50 -8.18
CA ASN A 217 15.83 20.09 -7.71
C ASN A 217 15.72 20.49 -6.22
N ILE A 218 16.88 20.71 -5.60
CA ILE A 218 17.00 21.00 -4.18
C ILE A 218 16.57 22.45 -3.88
N TYR A 219 15.76 22.65 -2.85
CA TYR A 219 15.40 23.98 -2.36
C TYR A 219 16.13 24.32 -1.04
N THR A 220 17.15 25.17 -1.11
CA THR A 220 17.90 25.67 0.07
C THR A 220 17.68 27.17 0.33
N GLY A 221 17.11 27.90 -0.64
CA GLY A 221 16.97 29.35 -0.65
C GLY A 221 18.24 30.12 -1.05
N TYR A 222 19.31 29.44 -1.46
CA TYR A 222 20.56 30.04 -1.95
C TYR A 222 20.61 30.10 -3.49
N THR A 223 21.48 30.98 -4.00
CA THR A 223 21.75 31.14 -5.43
C THR A 223 23.15 31.75 -5.57
N GLY A 224 23.84 31.43 -6.66
CA GLY A 224 25.20 31.89 -6.94
C GLY A 224 25.56 31.81 -8.42
N ASP A 225 26.83 32.05 -8.72
CA ASP A 225 27.33 31.96 -10.10
C ASP A 225 27.39 30.47 -10.52
N GLY A 226 26.36 30.00 -11.23
CA GLY A 226 26.29 28.64 -11.78
C GLY A 226 25.32 27.68 -11.08
N TYR A 227 24.62 28.13 -10.03
CA TYR A 227 23.59 27.33 -9.34
C TYR A 227 22.44 28.19 -8.84
N SER A 228 21.23 27.62 -8.80
CA SER A 228 20.06 28.23 -8.19
C SER A 228 19.22 27.18 -7.45
N TYR A 229 18.97 27.44 -6.17
CA TYR A 229 18.20 26.57 -5.27
C TYR A 229 17.05 27.37 -4.66
N LEU A 230 16.28 28.07 -5.51
CA LEU A 230 15.06 28.76 -5.13
C LEU A 230 13.85 27.84 -5.35
N LEU A 231 12.73 28.14 -4.69
CA LEU A 231 11.50 27.36 -4.83
C LEU A 231 10.98 27.34 -6.27
N GLU A 232 11.13 28.45 -7.01
CA GLU A 232 10.76 28.51 -8.42
C GLU A 232 11.67 27.66 -9.34
N ASP A 233 12.84 27.27 -8.84
CA ASP A 233 13.84 26.47 -9.56
C ASP A 233 13.85 24.99 -9.09
N SER A 234 12.93 24.59 -8.20
CA SER A 234 12.93 23.24 -7.60
C SER A 234 12.13 22.20 -8.39
N GLY A 235 11.59 22.57 -9.54
CA GLY A 235 10.78 21.68 -10.38
C GLY A 235 9.50 21.23 -9.68
N ALA A 236 9.14 19.95 -9.81
CA ALA A 236 7.94 19.35 -9.20
C ALA A 236 7.88 19.52 -7.67
N TYR A 237 9.02 19.63 -7.00
CA TYR A 237 9.05 19.92 -5.55
C TYR A 237 8.37 21.25 -5.18
N ALA A 238 8.26 22.20 -6.11
CA ALA A 238 7.62 23.47 -5.84
C ALA A 238 6.15 23.31 -5.43
N ASP A 239 5.48 22.28 -5.95
CA ASP A 239 4.08 21.96 -5.65
C ASP A 239 3.94 21.20 -4.31
N ASP A 240 4.99 20.50 -3.89
CA ASP A 240 5.04 19.68 -2.66
C ASP A 240 5.71 20.41 -1.48
N ALA A 241 6.11 21.67 -1.66
CA ALA A 241 6.83 22.40 -0.64
C ALA A 241 5.96 22.64 0.61
N LEU A 242 6.57 22.46 1.78
CA LEU A 242 5.91 22.59 3.08
C LEU A 242 5.08 23.88 3.18
N GLU A 243 3.82 23.75 3.63
CA GLU A 243 2.92 24.89 3.76
C GLU A 243 3.52 25.96 4.69
N GLY A 244 3.46 27.23 4.27
CA GLY A 244 4.06 28.34 5.00
C GLY A 244 5.57 28.45 4.84
N SER A 245 6.22 27.60 4.02
CA SER A 245 7.64 27.72 3.69
C SER A 245 7.96 29.09 3.09
N THR A 246 9.04 29.69 3.57
CA THR A 246 9.58 30.94 3.05
C THR A 246 11.07 30.80 2.82
N ARG A 247 11.64 31.67 1.98
CA ARG A 247 13.09 31.73 1.78
C ARG A 247 13.87 31.91 3.10
N SER A 248 13.28 32.55 4.10
CA SER A 248 13.95 32.77 5.39
C SER A 248 13.97 31.52 6.26
N THR A 249 12.83 30.86 6.39
CA THR A 249 12.65 29.64 7.18
C THR A 249 13.45 28.49 6.55
N ARG A 250 13.41 28.34 5.22
CA ARG A 250 14.21 27.34 4.50
C ARG A 250 15.71 27.53 4.69
N ARG A 251 16.21 28.76 4.64
CA ARG A 251 17.63 29.05 4.90
C ARG A 251 18.06 28.72 6.33
N LEU A 252 17.15 28.86 7.29
CA LEU A 252 17.41 28.52 8.68
C LEU A 252 17.47 26.99 8.86
N ALA A 253 16.53 26.26 8.26
CA ALA A 253 16.57 24.80 8.17
C ALA A 253 17.88 24.34 7.50
N TYR A 254 18.23 24.90 6.34
CA TYR A 254 19.50 24.58 5.68
C TYR A 254 20.74 24.86 6.54
N ALA A 255 20.74 25.96 7.31
CA ALA A 255 21.84 26.24 8.23
C ALA A 255 21.94 25.22 9.38
N GLN A 256 20.81 24.71 9.87
CA GLN A 256 20.77 23.62 10.85
C GLN A 256 21.32 22.33 10.26
N PHE A 257 20.88 21.96 9.05
CA PHE A 257 21.39 20.81 8.30
C PHE A 257 22.91 20.85 8.14
N ILE A 258 23.47 21.97 7.65
CA ILE A 258 24.93 22.15 7.52
C ILE A 258 25.64 22.13 8.88
N THR A 259 25.02 22.65 9.93
CA THR A 259 25.60 22.60 11.28
C THR A 259 25.67 21.15 11.77
N SER A 260 24.63 20.35 11.54
CA SER A 260 24.63 18.92 11.85
C SER A 260 25.74 18.19 11.10
N LEU A 261 25.92 18.45 9.79
CA LEU A 261 27.02 17.85 9.04
C LEU A 261 28.40 18.21 9.63
N ARG A 262 28.59 19.48 10.02
CA ARG A 262 29.84 19.97 10.62
C ARG A 262 30.11 19.36 11.99
N ASP A 263 29.10 19.34 12.86
CA ASP A 263 29.21 18.78 14.21
C ASP A 263 29.50 17.27 14.18
N ASN A 264 29.17 16.63 13.06
CA ASN A 264 29.44 15.22 12.79
C ASN A 264 30.69 14.98 11.93
N TYR A 265 31.48 16.02 11.64
CA TYR A 265 32.72 15.96 10.84
C TYR A 265 32.54 15.33 9.45
N LEU A 266 31.36 15.55 8.87
CA LEU A 266 31.02 15.21 7.50
C LEU A 266 31.32 16.36 6.53
N LEU A 267 31.84 17.49 7.04
CA LEU A 267 32.30 18.62 6.24
C LEU A 267 33.74 18.94 6.57
N SER A 268 34.50 19.35 5.56
CA SER A 268 35.82 19.93 5.77
C SER A 268 35.70 21.41 6.24
N GLU A 269 36.68 21.91 6.99
CA GLU A 269 36.62 23.27 7.56
C GLU A 269 36.61 24.40 6.50
N GLU A 270 37.04 24.13 5.26
CA GLU A 270 37.23 25.12 4.19
C GLU A 270 36.19 25.05 3.04
N GLU A 271 35.14 24.23 3.16
CA GLU A 271 34.18 23.95 2.09
C GLU A 271 33.11 25.05 1.90
N ASP A 272 32.81 25.41 0.64
CA ASP A 272 31.69 26.33 0.33
C ASP A 272 30.36 25.58 0.29
N VAL A 273 29.63 25.66 1.41
CA VAL A 273 28.35 25.00 1.61
C VAL A 273 27.16 25.70 0.92
N ARG A 274 27.34 26.75 0.14
CA ARG A 274 26.22 27.39 -0.58
C ARG A 274 25.83 26.65 -1.85
N ASP A 275 26.81 26.04 -2.50
CA ASP A 275 26.58 25.10 -3.58
C ASP A 275 26.56 23.68 -3.02
N ILE A 276 25.37 23.20 -2.66
CA ILE A 276 25.21 21.92 -1.96
C ILE A 276 25.79 20.74 -2.74
N MET A 277 25.70 20.76 -4.07
CA MET A 277 26.24 19.69 -4.94
C MET A 277 27.77 19.72 -5.06
N SER A 278 28.40 20.80 -4.62
CA SER A 278 29.87 20.89 -4.53
C SER A 278 30.42 20.32 -3.21
N VAL A 279 29.54 19.99 -2.26
CA VAL A 279 29.94 19.43 -0.97
C VAL A 279 30.35 17.98 -1.13
N SER A 280 31.56 17.64 -0.71
CA SER A 280 32.20 16.32 -0.77
C SER A 280 31.32 15.20 -0.22
N TYR A 281 30.73 15.38 0.96
CA TYR A 281 29.78 14.41 1.52
C TYR A 281 28.55 14.19 0.63
N ILE A 282 28.05 15.25 -0.01
CA ILE A 282 26.90 15.14 -0.95
C ILE A 282 27.32 14.42 -2.24
N GLN A 283 28.57 14.57 -2.67
CA GLN A 283 29.11 13.80 -3.82
C GLN A 283 29.32 12.32 -3.49
N GLU A 284 29.75 12.00 -2.27
CA GLU A 284 29.84 10.61 -1.77
C GLU A 284 28.45 9.98 -1.64
N GLU A 285 27.45 10.74 -1.18
CA GLU A 285 26.06 10.29 -1.15
C GLU A 285 25.52 10.07 -2.57
N TYR A 286 25.79 10.98 -3.51
CA TYR A 286 25.41 10.77 -4.91
C TYR A 286 26.03 9.49 -5.50
N LEU A 287 27.32 9.24 -5.24
CA LEU A 287 27.97 8.00 -5.64
C LEU A 287 27.29 6.78 -5.02
N SER A 288 26.89 6.86 -3.75
CA SER A 288 26.18 5.79 -3.05
C SER A 288 24.81 5.52 -3.70
N GLN A 289 24.08 6.56 -4.12
CA GLN A 289 22.83 6.43 -4.87
C GLN A 289 23.05 5.78 -6.24
N LEU A 290 24.12 6.13 -6.96
CA LEU A 290 24.49 5.50 -8.23
C LEU A 290 24.87 4.01 -8.04
N GLN A 291 25.66 3.70 -7.02
CA GLN A 291 26.00 2.32 -6.67
C GLN A 291 24.77 1.49 -6.32
N GLN A 292 23.80 2.10 -5.61
CA GLN A 292 22.52 1.47 -5.34
C GLN A 292 21.75 1.18 -6.63
N GLN A 293 21.72 2.11 -7.58
CA GLN A 293 21.07 1.88 -8.88
C GLN A 293 21.78 0.80 -9.71
N ALA A 294 23.11 0.66 -9.62
CA ALA A 294 23.83 -0.47 -10.22
C ALA A 294 23.47 -1.81 -9.57
N ILE A 295 23.28 -1.83 -8.25
CA ILE A 295 22.77 -3.02 -7.55
C ILE A 295 21.34 -3.35 -8.01
N ASN A 296 20.47 -2.33 -8.10
CA ASN A 296 19.09 -2.50 -8.54
C ASN A 296 19.02 -3.03 -9.97
N GLU A 297 19.81 -2.45 -10.89
CA GLU A 297 19.92 -2.92 -12.29
C GLU A 297 20.30 -4.39 -12.37
N TYR A 298 21.35 -4.80 -11.64
CA TYR A 298 21.74 -6.21 -11.59
C TYR A 298 20.61 -7.11 -11.07
N TYR A 299 19.92 -6.68 -10.01
CA TYR A 299 18.84 -7.48 -9.42
C TYR A 299 17.59 -7.52 -10.28
N GLU A 300 17.24 -6.44 -10.98
CA GLU A 300 16.14 -6.42 -11.94
C GLU A 300 16.43 -7.36 -13.12
N ARG A 301 17.67 -7.37 -13.67
CA ARG A 301 18.08 -8.37 -14.67
C ARG A 301 17.96 -9.79 -14.14
N TYR A 302 18.46 -10.05 -12.94
CA TYR A 302 18.39 -11.38 -12.33
C TYR A 302 16.95 -11.81 -12.06
N GLN A 303 16.10 -10.89 -11.62
CA GLN A 303 14.67 -11.14 -11.40
C GLN A 303 13.96 -11.42 -12.73
N ALA A 304 14.22 -10.65 -13.78
CA ALA A 304 13.70 -10.89 -15.12
C ALA A 304 14.11 -12.26 -15.68
N GLU A 305 15.34 -12.71 -15.42
CA GLU A 305 15.76 -14.08 -15.75
C GLU A 305 14.94 -15.15 -15.02
N GLN A 306 14.58 -14.92 -13.75
CA GLN A 306 13.74 -15.85 -12.99
C GLN A 306 12.27 -15.77 -13.42
N GLU A 307 11.77 -14.58 -13.70
CA GLU A 307 10.42 -14.35 -14.22
C GLU A 307 10.20 -15.03 -15.57
N ALA A 308 11.18 -14.99 -16.47
CA ALA A 308 11.14 -15.71 -17.74
C ALA A 308 10.95 -17.24 -17.60
N LEU A 309 11.32 -17.82 -16.45
CA LEU A 309 11.04 -19.23 -16.15
C LEU A 309 9.56 -19.45 -15.81
N ILE A 310 8.95 -18.52 -15.08
CA ILE A 310 7.51 -18.50 -14.74
C ILE A 310 6.68 -18.28 -16.01
N GLU A 311 7.13 -17.39 -16.88
CA GLU A 311 6.48 -17.01 -18.13
C GLU A 311 6.68 -18.01 -19.29
N SER A 312 7.39 -19.11 -19.04
CA SER A 312 7.66 -20.09 -20.07
C SER A 312 6.38 -20.77 -20.58
N VAL A 313 6.18 -20.70 -21.90
CA VAL A 313 5.03 -21.29 -22.60
C VAL A 313 5.39 -22.54 -23.40
N ASP A 314 4.43 -23.44 -23.56
CA ASP A 314 4.57 -24.60 -24.44
C ASP A 314 4.36 -24.27 -25.94
N GLU A 315 4.36 -25.30 -26.80
CA GLU A 315 4.16 -25.15 -28.25
C GLU A 315 2.78 -24.58 -28.64
N ASN A 316 1.83 -24.53 -27.71
CA ASN A 316 0.48 -24.01 -27.89
C ASN A 316 0.29 -22.63 -27.24
N GLY A 317 1.33 -22.04 -26.64
CA GLY A 317 1.25 -20.75 -25.96
C GLY A 317 0.65 -20.82 -24.55
N VAL A 318 0.68 -22.00 -23.92
CA VAL A 318 0.16 -22.21 -22.55
C VAL A 318 1.26 -22.02 -21.53
N TYR A 319 1.01 -21.19 -20.51
CA TYR A 319 1.91 -20.99 -19.36
C TYR A 319 1.94 -22.24 -18.46
N THR A 320 2.88 -23.14 -18.73
CA THR A 320 2.91 -24.46 -18.07
C THR A 320 3.25 -24.40 -16.58
N PHE A 321 4.10 -23.44 -16.18
CA PHE A 321 4.42 -23.23 -14.77
C PHE A 321 3.17 -22.85 -13.97
N LEU A 322 2.42 -21.85 -14.45
CA LEU A 322 1.18 -21.39 -13.83
C LEU A 322 0.12 -22.49 -13.77
N GLN A 323 -0.09 -23.21 -14.88
CA GLN A 323 -1.06 -24.31 -14.94
C GLN A 323 -0.74 -25.40 -13.90
N ASN A 324 0.52 -25.81 -13.79
CA ASN A 324 0.93 -26.82 -12.82
C ASN A 324 0.75 -26.34 -11.37
N HIS A 325 1.07 -25.07 -11.10
CA HIS A 325 0.88 -24.48 -9.79
C HIS A 325 -0.61 -24.41 -9.42
N TYR A 326 -1.45 -23.94 -10.33
CA TYR A 326 -2.91 -23.90 -10.16
C TYR A 326 -3.49 -25.27 -9.84
N LEU A 327 -3.14 -26.30 -10.61
CA LEU A 327 -3.64 -27.66 -10.39
C LEU A 327 -3.18 -28.24 -9.05
N SER A 328 -1.96 -27.90 -8.61
CA SER A 328 -1.46 -28.27 -7.29
C SER A 328 -2.26 -27.61 -6.17
N ASP A 329 -2.43 -26.28 -6.23
CA ASP A 329 -3.17 -25.52 -5.22
C ASP A 329 -4.64 -25.91 -5.17
N LEU A 330 -5.27 -26.12 -6.33
CA LEU A 330 -6.64 -26.62 -6.42
C LEU A 330 -6.77 -27.98 -5.72
N THR A 331 -5.82 -28.89 -5.98
CA THR A 331 -5.79 -30.21 -5.34
C THR A 331 -5.65 -30.07 -3.81
N ASP A 332 -4.77 -29.21 -3.34
CA ASP A 332 -4.56 -28.99 -1.91
C ASP A 332 -5.82 -28.37 -1.26
N GLN A 333 -6.49 -27.44 -1.94
CA GLN A 333 -7.73 -26.85 -1.46
C GLN A 333 -8.91 -27.83 -1.43
N THR A 334 -8.98 -28.82 -2.32
CA THR A 334 -10.02 -29.86 -2.24
C THR A 334 -9.95 -30.64 -0.92
N VAL A 335 -8.75 -30.76 -0.34
CA VAL A 335 -8.53 -31.41 0.95
C VAL A 335 -8.71 -30.43 2.11
N SER A 336 -8.10 -29.25 2.04
CA SER A 336 -8.13 -28.28 3.14
C SER A 336 -9.52 -27.66 3.34
N ASN A 337 -10.30 -27.45 2.28
CA ASN A 337 -11.67 -26.91 2.33
C ASN A 337 -12.75 -28.00 2.45
N SER A 338 -12.38 -29.22 2.85
CA SER A 338 -13.32 -30.36 2.92
C SER A 338 -14.42 -30.24 3.97
N THR A 339 -14.35 -29.27 4.89
CA THR A 339 -15.37 -28.99 5.89
C THR A 339 -15.83 -27.53 5.83
N ALA A 340 -17.06 -27.28 6.30
CA ALA A 340 -17.64 -25.94 6.36
C ALA A 340 -16.75 -24.93 7.09
N SER A 341 -16.30 -25.28 8.30
CA SER A 341 -15.44 -24.41 9.11
C SER A 341 -14.09 -24.09 8.45
N ALA A 342 -13.52 -25.05 7.70
CA ALA A 342 -12.25 -24.84 7.02
C ALA A 342 -12.44 -23.93 5.79
N PHE A 343 -13.52 -24.15 5.05
CA PHE A 343 -13.89 -23.28 3.95
C PHE A 343 -14.22 -21.86 4.40
N GLU A 344 -14.97 -21.67 5.50
CA GLU A 344 -15.25 -20.36 6.09
C GLU A 344 -13.95 -19.62 6.50
N THR A 345 -12.95 -20.37 6.97
CA THR A 345 -11.63 -19.79 7.29
C THR A 345 -10.93 -19.31 6.03
N SER A 346 -10.93 -20.12 4.96
CA SER A 346 -10.39 -19.74 3.66
C SER A 346 -11.13 -18.52 3.09
N MET A 347 -12.45 -18.49 3.17
CA MET A 347 -13.26 -17.36 2.72
C MET A 347 -12.88 -16.08 3.45
N SER A 348 -12.61 -16.17 4.76
CA SER A 348 -12.20 -15.02 5.58
C SER A 348 -10.79 -14.53 5.27
N SER A 349 -9.96 -15.33 4.59
CA SER A 349 -8.59 -14.97 4.23
C SER A 349 -8.41 -14.51 2.78
N LEU A 350 -9.50 -14.38 2.02
CA LEU A 350 -9.46 -13.97 0.62
C LEU A 350 -8.76 -12.61 0.44
N SER A 351 -7.78 -12.56 -0.48
CA SER A 351 -7.00 -11.36 -0.80
C SER A 351 -6.34 -11.50 -2.18
N ASP A 352 -5.60 -10.48 -2.62
CA ASP A 352 -4.73 -10.56 -3.82
C ASP A 352 -3.70 -11.68 -3.76
N THR A 353 -3.43 -12.24 -2.58
CA THR A 353 -2.41 -13.27 -2.36
C THR A 353 -3.00 -14.57 -1.80
N SER A 354 -4.32 -14.70 -1.80
CA SER A 354 -5.02 -15.87 -1.27
C SER A 354 -6.36 -16.02 -1.96
N PHE A 355 -6.48 -16.99 -2.86
CA PHE A 355 -7.67 -17.22 -3.66
C PHE A 355 -8.46 -18.43 -3.17
N ILE A 356 -9.79 -18.40 -3.36
CA ILE A 356 -10.65 -19.58 -3.19
C ILE A 356 -10.70 -20.35 -4.52
N LEU A 357 -9.99 -21.47 -4.60
CA LEU A 357 -9.93 -22.30 -5.81
C LEU A 357 -10.96 -23.44 -5.78
N TYR A 358 -11.34 -23.91 -4.60
CA TYR A 358 -12.32 -24.97 -4.41
C TYR A 358 -13.35 -24.62 -3.34
N ALA A 359 -14.63 -24.81 -3.67
CA ALA A 359 -15.77 -24.68 -2.75
C ALA A 359 -16.42 -26.06 -2.48
N PRO A 360 -16.74 -26.40 -1.22
CA PRO A 360 -17.45 -27.63 -0.89
C PRO A 360 -18.93 -27.54 -1.26
N ALA A 361 -19.54 -28.68 -1.60
CA ALA A 361 -20.97 -28.75 -1.91
C ALA A 361 -21.84 -28.45 -0.68
N THR A 362 -22.92 -27.71 -0.91
CA THR A 362 -23.91 -27.27 0.08
C THR A 362 -25.34 -27.62 -0.31
N GLU A 363 -25.56 -28.39 -1.39
CA GLU A 363 -26.89 -28.89 -1.76
C GLU A 363 -27.62 -29.51 -0.56
N GLY A 364 -28.80 -28.96 -0.25
CA GLY A 364 -29.67 -29.46 0.81
C GLY A 364 -29.33 -28.97 2.23
N THR A 365 -28.46 -27.98 2.39
CA THR A 365 -28.30 -27.25 3.67
C THR A 365 -29.34 -26.14 3.82
N ASP A 366 -29.61 -25.72 5.06
CA ASP A 366 -30.66 -24.74 5.37
C ASP A 366 -30.36 -23.33 4.80
N GLY A 367 -29.08 -22.95 4.66
CA GLY A 367 -28.65 -21.67 4.08
C GLY A 367 -28.33 -21.73 2.58
N GLY A 368 -28.23 -22.93 1.99
CA GLY A 368 -28.11 -23.15 0.54
C GLY A 368 -26.73 -22.85 -0.05
N THR A 369 -26.24 -21.62 0.05
CA THR A 369 -25.11 -21.10 -0.73
C THR A 369 -24.08 -20.41 0.16
N TYR A 370 -22.80 -20.46 -0.21
CA TYR A 370 -21.77 -19.57 0.35
C TYR A 370 -21.65 -18.32 -0.50
N GLY A 371 -21.28 -17.19 0.10
CA GLY A 371 -21.02 -15.97 -0.65
C GLY A 371 -20.41 -14.86 0.17
N TYR A 372 -20.28 -13.70 -0.47
CA TYR A 372 -19.79 -12.47 0.13
C TYR A 372 -20.81 -11.35 -0.02
N VAL A 373 -20.90 -10.51 1.01
CA VAL A 373 -21.78 -9.36 1.00
C VAL A 373 -21.09 -8.10 1.51
N TYR A 374 -21.39 -6.98 0.88
CA TYR A 374 -21.26 -5.67 1.50
C TYR A 374 -22.47 -5.40 2.39
N ASN A 375 -22.21 -4.87 3.58
CA ASN A 375 -23.23 -4.46 4.55
C ASN A 375 -23.01 -2.99 4.90
N ILE A 376 -23.95 -2.13 4.50
CA ILE A 376 -23.99 -0.74 4.92
C ILE A 376 -24.94 -0.67 6.11
N LEU A 377 -24.37 -0.48 7.30
CA LEU A 377 -25.14 -0.33 8.53
C LEU A 377 -25.50 1.14 8.73
N LEU A 378 -26.80 1.45 8.66
CA LEU A 378 -27.35 2.75 9.03
C LEU A 378 -27.87 2.66 10.48
N PRO A 379 -27.13 3.17 11.47
CA PRO A 379 -27.39 2.84 12.85
C PRO A 379 -28.55 3.64 13.46
N PHE A 380 -29.10 3.11 14.55
CA PHE A 380 -29.88 3.93 15.47
C PHE A 380 -29.06 5.12 15.98
N SER A 381 -29.68 6.30 16.08
CA SER A 381 -29.08 7.40 16.82
C SER A 381 -28.96 7.06 18.30
N ALA A 382 -28.02 7.69 19.01
CA ALA A 382 -27.83 7.48 20.45
C ALA A 382 -29.13 7.67 21.27
N SER A 383 -30.07 8.51 20.82
CA SER A 383 -31.37 8.69 21.48
C SER A 383 -32.34 7.54 21.19
N GLN A 384 -32.29 6.96 19.99
CA GLN A 384 -33.10 5.80 19.63
C GLN A 384 -32.59 4.54 20.34
N SER A 385 -31.26 4.35 20.43
CA SER A 385 -30.64 3.19 21.06
C SER A 385 -31.05 2.96 22.52
N VAL A 386 -31.51 4.00 23.23
CA VAL A 386 -32.04 3.86 24.61
C VAL A 386 -33.32 3.02 24.67
N ASN A 387 -34.07 2.95 23.57
CA ASN A 387 -35.32 2.18 23.47
C ASN A 387 -35.12 0.84 22.74
N ILE A 388 -33.87 0.43 22.52
CA ILE A 388 -33.51 -0.85 21.90
C ILE A 388 -33.06 -1.80 22.99
N ASP A 389 -33.66 -2.98 23.04
CA ASP A 389 -33.26 -4.09 23.90
C ASP A 389 -32.94 -5.30 23.02
N SER A 390 -31.70 -5.39 22.56
CA SER A 390 -31.23 -6.48 21.70
C SER A 390 -31.22 -7.86 22.39
N SER A 391 -31.64 -7.95 23.66
CA SER A 391 -31.84 -9.23 24.36
C SER A 391 -33.29 -9.72 24.31
N ASP A 392 -34.24 -8.84 23.97
CA ASP A 392 -35.63 -9.20 23.76
C ASP A 392 -35.83 -9.68 22.32
N THR A 393 -36.28 -10.92 22.14
CA THR A 393 -36.54 -11.53 20.83
C THR A 393 -38.03 -11.79 20.61
N SER A 394 -38.88 -11.12 21.38
CA SER A 394 -40.33 -11.25 21.28
C SER A 394 -40.90 -10.54 20.05
N ALA A 395 -42.01 -11.07 19.54
CA ALA A 395 -42.73 -10.45 18.44
C ALA A 395 -43.25 -9.03 18.78
N GLN A 396 -43.55 -8.78 20.07
CA GLN A 396 -43.92 -7.45 20.56
C GLN A 396 -42.76 -6.46 20.44
N TYR A 397 -41.57 -6.85 20.89
CA TYR A 397 -40.37 -6.02 20.74
C TYR A 397 -40.10 -5.69 19.27
N TYR A 398 -40.15 -6.68 18.37
CA TYR A 398 -39.93 -6.44 16.95
C TYR A 398 -40.97 -5.49 16.33
N PHE A 399 -42.23 -5.60 16.74
CA PHE A 399 -43.29 -4.70 16.30
C PHE A 399 -43.07 -3.26 16.79
N GLU A 400 -42.58 -3.07 18.02
CA GLU A 400 -42.22 -1.74 18.55
C GLU A 400 -40.94 -1.18 17.90
N ARG A 401 -39.94 -2.04 17.67
CA ARG A 401 -38.66 -1.69 17.01
C ARG A 401 -38.87 -1.17 15.60
N LYS A 402 -39.83 -1.74 14.85
CA LYS A 402 -40.21 -1.28 13.51
C LYS A 402 -40.50 0.23 13.48
N ASP A 403 -41.25 0.76 14.45
CA ASP A 403 -41.55 2.19 14.49
C ASP A 403 -40.29 3.04 14.74
N ILE A 404 -39.37 2.55 15.58
CA ILE A 404 -38.10 3.23 15.87
C ILE A 404 -37.20 3.28 14.62
N LEU A 405 -37.16 2.18 13.85
CA LEU A 405 -36.39 2.04 12.61
C LEU A 405 -36.83 3.06 11.54
N THR A 406 -38.13 3.35 11.42
CA THR A 406 -38.62 4.38 10.48
C THR A 406 -38.10 5.79 10.79
N GLY A 407 -37.66 6.03 12.04
CA GLY A 407 -37.09 7.31 12.46
C GLY A 407 -35.57 7.41 12.28
N ILE A 408 -34.89 6.37 11.79
CA ILE A 408 -33.45 6.43 11.54
C ILE A 408 -33.15 7.44 10.44
N THR A 409 -32.16 8.29 10.68
CA THR A 409 -31.56 9.16 9.67
C THR A 409 -30.06 8.98 9.70
N ALA A 410 -29.47 8.56 8.59
CA ALA A 410 -28.04 8.45 8.39
C ALA A 410 -27.45 9.76 7.88
N THR A 411 -26.14 9.93 8.09
CA THR A 411 -25.33 11.04 7.59
C THR A 411 -24.05 10.48 7.00
N ASP A 412 -23.41 11.23 6.10
CA ASP A 412 -22.06 10.92 5.64
C ASP A 412 -21.07 10.95 6.82
N GLN A 413 -20.24 9.91 6.93
CA GLN A 413 -19.31 9.63 8.03
C GLN A 413 -17.87 10.02 7.70
N ARG A 414 -17.59 10.59 6.51
CA ARG A 414 -16.24 10.93 6.03
C ARG A 414 -15.68 12.25 6.60
N SER A 415 -16.18 12.74 7.75
CA SER A 415 -15.68 13.98 8.36
C SER A 415 -14.19 13.92 8.71
N ALA A 416 -13.69 12.75 9.10
CA ALA A 416 -12.28 12.52 9.40
C ALA A 416 -11.37 12.61 8.15
N TRP A 417 -11.92 12.58 6.94
CA TRP A 417 -11.16 12.81 5.72
C TRP A 417 -10.98 14.31 5.40
N PHE A 418 -11.69 15.19 6.10
CA PHE A 418 -11.49 16.65 6.04
C PHE A 418 -10.60 17.14 7.19
N ASN A 419 -10.91 16.71 8.41
CA ASN A 419 -10.30 17.23 9.66
C ASN A 419 -9.46 16.17 10.39
N GLY A 420 -9.02 15.13 9.67
CA GLY A 420 -8.14 14.09 10.22
C GLY A 420 -6.69 14.55 10.29
N ALA A 421 -5.78 13.61 10.52
CA ALA A 421 -4.34 13.88 10.45
C ALA A 421 -3.89 14.28 9.03
N THR A 422 -4.61 13.82 8.01
CA THR A 422 -4.42 14.18 6.60
C THR A 422 -5.77 14.67 6.07
N ASP A 423 -5.76 15.82 5.41
CA ASP A 423 -6.90 16.28 4.59
C ASP A 423 -6.83 15.55 3.24
N TYR A 424 -7.83 14.71 2.98
CA TYR A 424 -7.99 14.02 1.70
C TYR A 424 -9.02 14.71 0.81
N SER A 425 -9.68 15.77 1.28
CA SER A 425 -10.76 16.44 0.57
C SER A 425 -10.26 17.50 -0.40
N PHE A 426 -11.03 17.76 -1.46
CA PHE A 426 -10.77 18.87 -2.37
C PHE A 426 -12.06 19.41 -2.99
N ASP A 427 -12.06 20.71 -3.31
CA ASP A 427 -13.18 21.37 -4.01
C ASP A 427 -13.10 21.03 -5.51
N VAL A 428 -13.94 20.08 -5.93
CA VAL A 428 -13.99 19.58 -7.32
C VAL A 428 -14.68 20.57 -8.26
N SER A 429 -15.33 21.64 -7.76
CA SER A 429 -16.10 22.59 -8.59
C SER A 429 -15.26 23.35 -9.61
N GLN A 430 -13.94 23.42 -9.40
CA GLN A 430 -12.99 24.06 -10.31
C GLN A 430 -12.32 23.07 -11.28
N SER A 431 -12.63 21.77 -11.19
CA SER A 431 -12.08 20.72 -12.04
C SER A 431 -13.01 20.34 -13.20
N ASP A 432 -12.47 19.61 -14.18
CA ASP A 432 -13.25 19.02 -15.28
C ASP A 432 -13.85 17.64 -14.92
N ILE A 433 -13.68 17.17 -13.68
CA ILE A 433 -14.21 15.88 -13.23
C ILE A 433 -15.74 15.93 -13.22
N ASP A 434 -16.37 14.91 -13.81
CA ASP A 434 -17.80 14.67 -13.65
C ASP A 434 -18.03 13.75 -12.45
N TYR A 435 -18.96 14.14 -11.58
CA TYR A 435 -19.16 13.46 -10.31
C TYR A 435 -20.62 13.49 -9.86
N TYR A 436 -20.99 12.51 -9.05
CA TYR A 436 -22.33 12.40 -8.51
C TYR A 436 -22.56 13.43 -7.39
N GLY A 437 -23.68 14.15 -7.46
CA GLY A 437 -24.04 15.22 -6.52
C GLY A 437 -23.71 16.64 -6.98
N LYS A 438 -23.03 16.79 -8.13
CA LYS A 438 -22.73 18.09 -8.76
C LYS A 438 -23.95 19.00 -8.91
N ASN A 439 -25.06 18.45 -9.39
CA ASN A 439 -26.31 19.20 -9.59
C ASN A 439 -27.02 19.60 -8.28
N ASP A 440 -26.62 19.01 -7.15
CA ASP A 440 -27.14 19.32 -5.81
C ASP A 440 -26.27 20.33 -5.06
N GLY A 441 -25.19 20.82 -5.67
CA GLY A 441 -24.21 21.74 -5.05
C GLY A 441 -23.35 21.06 -3.99
N ARG A 442 -23.04 19.78 -4.17
CA ARG A 442 -22.10 19.02 -3.34
C ARG A 442 -20.71 19.13 -3.99
N ASP A 443 -19.90 20.10 -3.57
CA ASP A 443 -18.72 20.51 -4.34
C ASP A 443 -17.40 19.82 -3.90
N TYR A 444 -17.45 18.81 -3.02
CA TYR A 444 -16.24 18.17 -2.48
C TYR A 444 -16.18 16.68 -2.79
N LEU A 445 -15.04 16.26 -3.35
CA LEU A 445 -14.59 14.86 -3.50
C LEU A 445 -13.40 14.59 -2.56
N PHE A 446 -12.85 13.39 -2.65
CA PHE A 446 -11.69 12.95 -1.88
C PHE A 446 -10.63 12.34 -2.79
N PHE A 447 -9.37 12.37 -2.33
CA PHE A 447 -8.21 11.78 -3.00
C PHE A 447 -7.91 12.42 -4.36
N GLU A 448 -7.77 13.76 -4.40
CA GLU A 448 -7.52 14.55 -5.62
C GLU A 448 -6.38 13.97 -6.46
N ASP A 449 -5.27 13.67 -5.81
CA ASP A 449 -4.05 13.17 -6.45
C ASP A 449 -4.29 11.84 -7.18
N ASN A 450 -4.97 10.89 -6.53
CA ASN A 450 -5.33 9.61 -7.14
C ASN A 450 -6.28 9.78 -8.35
N LEU A 451 -7.12 10.83 -8.36
CA LEU A 451 -8.09 11.08 -9.44
C LEU A 451 -7.54 11.92 -10.60
N THR A 452 -6.53 12.75 -10.34
CA THR A 452 -6.03 13.76 -11.30
C THR A 452 -4.62 13.51 -11.80
N LYS A 453 -3.83 12.71 -11.07
CA LYS A 453 -2.42 12.42 -11.35
C LYS A 453 -2.16 10.89 -11.39
N PRO A 454 -2.85 10.13 -12.26
CA PRO A 454 -2.69 8.67 -12.32
C PRO A 454 -1.27 8.21 -12.71
N ASP A 455 -0.48 9.09 -13.34
CA ASP A 455 0.93 8.81 -13.66
C ASP A 455 1.86 8.90 -12.42
N ARG A 456 1.39 9.49 -11.31
CA ARG A 456 2.15 9.66 -10.05
C ARG A 456 1.54 8.86 -8.91
N TYR A 457 0.23 8.71 -8.85
CA TYR A 457 -0.47 8.05 -7.74
C TYR A 457 -1.23 6.82 -8.20
N ALA A 458 -1.18 5.77 -7.39
CA ALA A 458 -1.89 4.52 -7.64
C ALA A 458 -3.41 4.72 -7.76
N SER A 459 -4.10 3.83 -8.45
CA SER A 459 -5.56 3.82 -8.46
C SER A 459 -6.13 3.46 -7.08
N LEU A 460 -7.37 3.88 -6.82
CA LEU A 460 -8.06 3.54 -5.57
C LEU A 460 -8.68 2.15 -5.67
N ASP A 461 -8.29 1.25 -4.76
CA ASP A 461 -8.72 -0.15 -4.79
C ASP A 461 -10.23 -0.27 -4.58
N LYS A 462 -10.94 -0.80 -5.58
CA LYS A 462 -12.39 -1.12 -5.52
C LYS A 462 -13.21 0.07 -5.01
N TYR A 463 -12.85 1.27 -5.44
CA TYR A 463 -13.46 2.53 -5.00
C TYR A 463 -13.54 3.49 -6.18
N ALA A 464 -14.74 3.95 -6.53
CA ALA A 464 -14.93 4.72 -7.77
C ALA A 464 -14.46 6.18 -7.65
N GLY A 465 -14.54 6.78 -6.46
CA GLY A 465 -14.02 8.12 -6.17
C GLY A 465 -14.89 9.28 -6.65
N LEU A 466 -16.11 9.00 -7.11
CA LEU A 466 -16.99 10.00 -7.73
C LEU A 466 -18.24 10.31 -6.89
N TYR A 467 -18.32 9.83 -5.66
CA TYR A 467 -19.40 10.14 -4.71
C TYR A 467 -19.02 11.33 -3.82
N SER A 468 -19.55 12.52 -4.17
CA SER A 468 -19.35 13.73 -3.38
C SER A 468 -19.80 13.61 -1.93
N TYR A 469 -19.19 14.41 -1.05
CA TYR A 469 -19.63 14.51 0.34
C TYR A 469 -21.11 14.92 0.40
N ASN A 470 -21.96 14.10 1.02
CA ASN A 470 -23.39 14.39 1.10
C ASN A 470 -23.69 15.37 2.23
N GLY A 471 -23.39 16.65 1.99
CA GLY A 471 -23.57 17.72 2.95
C GLY A 471 -23.12 19.07 2.43
N ARG A 472 -23.04 20.04 3.34
CA ARG A 472 -22.45 21.35 3.09
C ARG A 472 -21.11 21.45 3.78
N VAL A 473 -20.14 21.99 3.07
CA VAL A 473 -18.78 22.23 3.54
C VAL A 473 -18.54 23.73 3.58
N SER A 474 -17.86 24.20 4.63
CA SER A 474 -17.36 25.56 4.72
C SER A 474 -15.99 25.56 5.40
N GLU A 475 -14.97 26.02 4.69
CA GLU A 475 -13.61 26.16 5.22
C GLU A 475 -13.52 27.28 6.27
N ASN A 476 -12.82 27.01 7.36
CA ASN A 476 -12.52 27.94 8.43
C ASN A 476 -11.21 28.69 8.14
N THR A 477 -10.93 29.74 8.92
CA THR A 477 -9.69 30.54 8.74
C THR A 477 -8.40 29.82 9.14
N ASP A 478 -8.52 28.69 9.84
CA ASP A 478 -7.41 27.88 10.32
C ASP A 478 -7.15 26.63 9.44
N GLY A 479 -7.78 26.56 8.26
CA GLY A 479 -7.64 25.43 7.34
C GLY A 479 -8.54 24.23 7.66
N THR A 480 -9.25 24.23 8.80
CA THR A 480 -10.21 23.17 9.12
C THR A 480 -11.56 23.39 8.44
N TYR A 481 -12.41 22.37 8.38
CA TYR A 481 -13.73 22.44 7.75
C TYR A 481 -14.86 22.35 8.77
N ASN A 482 -15.84 23.23 8.64
CA ASN A 482 -17.14 23.08 9.28
C ASN A 482 -18.09 22.32 8.34
N LEU A 483 -18.52 21.14 8.79
CA LEU A 483 -19.29 20.18 8.00
C LEU A 483 -20.74 20.08 8.50
N VAL A 484 -21.70 20.20 7.59
CA VAL A 484 -23.12 20.00 7.88
C VAL A 484 -23.65 18.89 6.97
N PRO A 485 -23.62 17.62 7.41
CA PRO A 485 -24.09 16.52 6.59
C PRO A 485 -25.60 16.60 6.35
N ASN A 486 -26.03 16.19 5.16
CA ASN A 486 -27.44 15.95 4.88
C ASN A 486 -27.90 14.69 5.59
N LYS A 487 -29.14 14.73 6.09
CA LYS A 487 -29.77 13.58 6.73
C LYS A 487 -30.58 12.81 5.70
N VAL A 488 -30.37 11.51 5.66
CA VAL A 488 -31.03 10.61 4.72
C VAL A 488 -31.74 9.51 5.52
N ASP A 489 -33.04 9.33 5.31
CA ASP A 489 -33.77 8.17 5.84
C ASP A 489 -33.53 6.95 4.94
N ILE A 490 -34.11 5.79 5.29
CA ILE A 490 -33.89 4.57 4.50
C ILE A 490 -34.35 4.72 3.04
N ASP A 491 -35.46 5.42 2.79
CA ASP A 491 -35.98 5.62 1.44
C ASP A 491 -35.09 6.54 0.59
N GLY A 492 -34.64 7.63 1.20
CA GLY A 492 -33.66 8.52 0.59
C GLY A 492 -32.35 7.80 0.31
N PHE A 493 -31.92 6.90 1.20
CA PHE A 493 -30.67 6.18 1.03
C PHE A 493 -30.75 5.17 -0.11
N LEU A 494 -31.86 4.42 -0.21
CA LEU A 494 -32.07 3.51 -1.33
C LEU A 494 -32.14 4.25 -2.67
N THR A 495 -32.72 5.45 -2.69
CA THR A 495 -32.72 6.33 -3.87
C THR A 495 -31.30 6.81 -4.22
N GLU A 496 -30.50 7.22 -3.23
CA GLU A 496 -29.10 7.60 -3.46
C GLU A 496 -28.26 6.41 -3.94
N LEU A 497 -28.49 5.21 -3.38
CA LEU A 497 -27.80 3.98 -3.80
C LEU A 497 -28.11 3.63 -5.25
N GLU A 498 -29.40 3.59 -5.62
CA GLU A 498 -29.85 3.32 -6.98
C GLU A 498 -29.22 4.31 -7.96
N ASN A 499 -29.40 5.61 -7.74
CA ASN A 499 -28.90 6.65 -8.65
C ASN A 499 -27.37 6.68 -8.75
N TYR A 500 -26.64 6.43 -7.65
CA TYR A 500 -25.18 6.47 -7.68
C TYR A 500 -24.60 5.25 -8.41
N VAL A 501 -25.14 4.06 -8.16
CA VAL A 501 -24.71 2.86 -8.88
C VAL A 501 -25.02 3.00 -10.37
N GLU A 502 -26.20 3.49 -10.75
CA GLU A 502 -26.55 3.77 -12.15
C GLU A 502 -25.65 4.83 -12.79
N TYR A 503 -25.25 5.86 -12.03
CA TYR A 503 -24.30 6.88 -12.47
C TYR A 503 -22.95 6.26 -12.86
N ILE A 504 -22.39 5.40 -12.01
CA ILE A 504 -21.11 4.71 -12.27
C ILE A 504 -21.23 3.67 -13.39
N MET A 505 -22.35 2.96 -13.46
CA MET A 505 -22.59 1.94 -14.49
C MET A 505 -23.00 2.53 -15.85
N GLY A 506 -23.43 3.80 -15.90
CA GLY A 506 -23.78 4.50 -17.13
C GLY A 506 -25.16 4.15 -17.71
N GLY A 507 -26.13 3.76 -16.88
CA GLY A 507 -27.50 3.45 -17.31
C GLY A 507 -28.42 2.90 -16.22
N ASP A 508 -29.68 2.65 -16.58
CA ASP A 508 -30.73 2.12 -15.70
C ASP A 508 -30.48 0.62 -15.40
N THR A 509 -29.52 0.33 -14.51
CA THR A 509 -29.04 -1.03 -14.20
C THR A 509 -29.51 -1.55 -12.85
N VAL A 510 -30.19 -0.71 -12.06
CA VAL A 510 -30.58 -1.06 -10.68
C VAL A 510 -32.11 -1.10 -10.59
N SER A 511 -32.62 -2.05 -9.81
CA SER A 511 -34.03 -2.09 -9.46
C SER A 511 -34.18 -2.41 -7.99
N ILE A 512 -34.88 -1.56 -7.24
CA ILE A 512 -35.15 -1.77 -5.81
C ILE A 512 -36.65 -1.59 -5.57
N GLN A 513 -37.25 -2.52 -4.83
CA GLN A 513 -38.66 -2.51 -4.50
C GLN A 513 -38.88 -2.84 -3.02
N LYS A 514 -39.90 -2.20 -2.43
CA LYS A 514 -40.29 -2.48 -1.05
C LYS A 514 -41.07 -3.78 -0.98
N GLU A 515 -40.81 -4.54 0.06
CA GLU A 515 -41.48 -5.82 0.29
C GLU A 515 -42.80 -5.63 1.04
N ASP A 516 -43.86 -6.21 0.48
CA ASP A 516 -45.17 -6.24 1.14
C ASP A 516 -45.13 -7.02 2.45
N SER A 517 -44.21 -8.00 2.58
CA SER A 517 -44.05 -8.82 3.79
C SER A 517 -43.67 -8.00 5.02
N TYR A 518 -42.98 -6.87 4.84
CA TYR A 518 -42.58 -5.93 5.90
C TYR A 518 -43.78 -5.19 6.53
N ASN A 519 -44.88 -5.06 5.79
CA ASN A 519 -46.06 -4.30 6.19
C ASN A 519 -46.95 -5.07 7.17
N VAL A 520 -46.40 -5.41 8.34
CA VAL A 520 -47.12 -5.97 9.49
C VAL A 520 -48.03 -4.94 10.16
N SER A 521 -49.21 -5.38 10.60
CA SER A 521 -50.26 -4.59 11.26
C SER A 521 -50.46 -4.96 12.74
N SER A 522 -49.92 -6.11 13.17
CA SER A 522 -49.94 -6.59 14.54
C SER A 522 -48.65 -7.32 14.89
N TYR A 523 -48.29 -7.37 16.17
CA TYR A 523 -47.15 -8.17 16.63
C TYR A 523 -47.28 -9.65 16.27
N THR A 524 -48.50 -10.19 16.20
CA THR A 524 -48.71 -11.60 15.82
C THR A 524 -48.32 -11.92 14.39
N ASP A 525 -48.22 -10.91 13.52
CA ASP A 525 -47.87 -11.09 12.11
C ASP A 525 -46.39 -11.50 11.92
N TYR A 526 -45.56 -11.37 12.98
CA TYR A 526 -44.18 -11.84 13.00
C TYR A 526 -44.05 -13.35 13.18
N TYR A 527 -45.14 -14.08 13.45
CA TYR A 527 -45.08 -15.54 13.56
C TYR A 527 -45.34 -16.21 12.22
N THR A 528 -44.63 -17.31 11.99
CA THR A 528 -44.89 -18.21 10.85
C THR A 528 -46.34 -18.72 10.88
N GLU A 529 -46.98 -18.82 9.73
CA GLU A 529 -48.38 -19.27 9.61
C GLU A 529 -48.63 -20.62 10.31
N GLU A 530 -47.66 -21.53 10.27
CA GLU A 530 -47.74 -22.86 10.86
C GLU A 530 -47.82 -22.84 12.40
N THR A 531 -47.29 -21.81 13.04
CA THR A 531 -47.17 -21.73 14.50
C THR A 531 -47.96 -20.58 15.12
N ALA A 532 -48.44 -19.63 14.33
CA ALA A 532 -49.14 -18.43 14.79
C ALA A 532 -50.35 -18.74 15.71
N ASP A 533 -51.10 -19.81 15.43
CA ASP A 533 -52.29 -20.20 16.19
C ASP A 533 -52.03 -21.12 17.40
N LEU A 534 -50.77 -21.44 17.71
CA LEU A 534 -50.45 -22.31 18.85
C LEU A 534 -50.82 -21.63 20.19
N GLU A 535 -51.48 -22.38 21.08
CA GLU A 535 -51.89 -21.89 22.40
C GLU A 535 -50.68 -21.60 23.32
N ASP A 536 -49.59 -22.36 23.15
CA ASP A 536 -48.32 -22.14 23.85
C ASP A 536 -47.45 -21.17 23.04
N GLU A 537 -47.39 -19.91 23.50
CA GLU A 537 -46.64 -18.86 22.81
C GLU A 537 -45.13 -19.16 22.69
N SER A 538 -44.59 -20.01 23.57
CA SER A 538 -43.17 -20.42 23.54
C SER A 538 -42.83 -21.36 22.37
N GLN A 539 -43.84 -21.93 21.72
CA GLN A 539 -43.68 -22.79 20.54
C GLN A 539 -43.85 -22.04 19.22
N ARG A 540 -44.23 -20.77 19.27
CA ARG A 540 -44.36 -19.93 18.07
C ARG A 540 -42.99 -19.56 17.53
N LYS A 541 -42.83 -19.63 16.22
CA LYS A 541 -41.57 -19.32 15.52
C LYS A 541 -41.68 -18.01 14.77
N ILE A 542 -40.67 -17.16 14.90
CA ILE A 542 -40.55 -15.90 14.18
C ILE A 542 -40.33 -16.18 12.68
N ASP A 543 -41.04 -15.43 11.84
CA ASP A 543 -40.88 -15.39 10.38
C ASP A 543 -39.92 -14.25 10.02
N TYR A 544 -38.66 -14.60 9.75
CA TYR A 544 -37.62 -13.60 9.47
C TYR A 544 -37.81 -12.87 8.12
N SER A 545 -38.68 -13.37 7.23
CA SER A 545 -39.06 -12.64 6.01
C SER A 545 -39.80 -11.33 6.29
N ARG A 546 -40.35 -11.16 7.50
CA ARG A 546 -41.04 -9.94 7.96
C ARG A 546 -40.10 -8.80 8.30
N PHE A 547 -38.79 -9.05 8.32
CA PHE A 547 -37.76 -8.04 8.60
C PHE A 547 -37.14 -7.48 7.33
N VAL A 548 -37.38 -8.10 6.16
CA VAL A 548 -36.92 -7.62 4.86
C VAL A 548 -37.80 -6.45 4.44
N TYR A 549 -37.22 -5.26 4.37
CA TYR A 549 -37.88 -4.02 4.01
C TYR A 549 -37.98 -3.82 2.50
N ALA A 550 -36.92 -4.16 1.79
CA ALA A 550 -36.81 -4.01 0.35
C ALA A 550 -35.85 -5.07 -0.23
N THR A 551 -36.08 -5.43 -1.48
CA THR A 551 -35.20 -6.27 -2.29
C THR A 551 -34.84 -5.53 -3.57
N GLY A 552 -33.76 -5.95 -4.22
CA GLY A 552 -33.36 -5.39 -5.48
C GLY A 552 -32.29 -6.19 -6.20
N LYS A 553 -31.95 -5.75 -7.40
CA LYS A 553 -30.93 -6.36 -8.24
C LYS A 553 -30.21 -5.28 -9.04
N VAL A 554 -28.88 -5.40 -9.10
CA VAL A 554 -28.01 -4.70 -10.04
C VAL A 554 -27.69 -5.64 -11.20
N ASP A 555 -27.88 -5.18 -12.43
CA ASP A 555 -27.47 -5.91 -13.64
C ASP A 555 -25.94 -5.86 -13.78
N VAL A 556 -25.28 -6.83 -13.17
CA VAL A 556 -23.81 -7.00 -13.24
C VAL A 556 -23.36 -7.73 -14.51
N GLY A 557 -24.21 -7.83 -15.53
CA GLY A 557 -23.86 -8.35 -16.85
C GLY A 557 -23.75 -9.88 -16.94
N LEU A 558 -24.54 -10.61 -16.14
CA LEU A 558 -24.48 -12.07 -16.05
C LEU A 558 -25.64 -12.78 -16.76
N ASP A 559 -25.30 -13.94 -17.34
CA ASP A 559 -26.26 -15.04 -17.55
C ASP A 559 -26.12 -15.95 -16.32
N ASP A 560 -27.24 -16.26 -15.63
CA ASP A 560 -27.28 -16.98 -14.34
C ASP A 560 -26.67 -18.41 -14.39
N THR A 561 -26.14 -18.83 -15.54
CA THR A 561 -25.58 -20.15 -15.79
C THR A 561 -24.04 -20.23 -15.78
N ASP A 562 -23.31 -19.10 -15.72
CA ASP A 562 -21.84 -19.10 -15.77
C ASP A 562 -21.18 -18.30 -14.62
N LEU A 563 -21.31 -18.83 -13.41
CA LEU A 563 -20.70 -18.27 -12.20
C LEU A 563 -19.17 -18.25 -12.24
N SER A 564 -18.55 -19.21 -12.93
CA SER A 564 -17.10 -19.24 -13.14
C SER A 564 -16.62 -18.03 -13.94
N SER A 565 -17.33 -17.68 -15.02
CA SER A 565 -17.01 -16.50 -15.82
C SER A 565 -17.16 -15.21 -15.02
N PHE A 566 -18.17 -15.10 -14.16
CA PHE A 566 -18.33 -13.95 -13.26
C PHE A 566 -17.11 -13.77 -12.37
N LEU A 567 -16.78 -14.78 -11.57
CA LEU A 567 -15.68 -14.70 -10.60
C LEU A 567 -14.34 -14.47 -11.29
N SER A 568 -14.16 -15.02 -12.50
CA SER A 568 -12.94 -14.83 -13.29
C SER A 568 -12.75 -13.40 -13.82
N THR A 569 -13.80 -12.57 -13.85
CA THR A 569 -13.76 -11.23 -14.45
C THR A 569 -14.22 -10.10 -13.51
N MET A 570 -14.65 -10.41 -12.29
CA MET A 570 -15.24 -9.41 -11.37
C MET A 570 -14.29 -8.28 -10.96
N PHE A 571 -12.98 -8.44 -11.15
CA PHE A 571 -11.96 -7.42 -10.86
C PHE A 571 -11.45 -6.70 -12.11
N VAL A 572 -11.96 -7.02 -13.30
CA VAL A 572 -11.68 -6.23 -14.50
C VAL A 572 -12.38 -4.88 -14.34
N GLU A 573 -11.63 -3.79 -14.29
CA GLU A 573 -12.16 -2.46 -13.90
C GLU A 573 -13.35 -2.01 -14.75
N ASP A 574 -13.33 -2.35 -16.03
CA ASP A 574 -14.38 -1.97 -16.96
C ASP A 574 -15.65 -2.85 -16.90
N SER A 575 -15.59 -3.97 -16.18
CA SER A 575 -16.73 -4.88 -16.02
C SER A 575 -17.86 -4.24 -15.21
N ALA A 576 -19.10 -4.64 -15.53
CA ALA A 576 -20.28 -4.19 -14.79
C ALA A 576 -20.21 -4.60 -13.30
N ALA A 577 -19.61 -5.75 -13.02
CA ALA A 577 -19.37 -6.26 -11.67
C ALA A 577 -18.45 -5.34 -10.84
N TYR A 578 -17.29 -4.96 -11.39
CA TYR A 578 -16.34 -4.09 -10.69
C TYR A 578 -16.92 -2.70 -10.47
N LYS A 579 -17.58 -2.12 -11.47
CA LYS A 579 -18.25 -0.81 -11.40
C LYS A 579 -19.34 -0.78 -10.32
N ALA A 580 -20.21 -1.79 -10.28
CA ALA A 580 -21.24 -1.91 -9.25
C ALA A 580 -20.62 -2.10 -7.85
N MET A 581 -19.64 -3.00 -7.73
CA MET A 581 -18.96 -3.28 -6.46
C MET A 581 -18.26 -2.03 -5.91
N SER A 582 -17.49 -1.32 -6.75
CA SER A 582 -16.75 -0.12 -6.35
C SER A 582 -17.68 1.04 -5.94
N ALA A 583 -18.79 1.24 -6.64
CA ALA A 583 -19.81 2.23 -6.28
C ALA A 583 -20.47 1.91 -4.92
N VAL A 584 -20.86 0.66 -4.69
CA VAL A 584 -21.46 0.24 -3.41
C VAL A 584 -20.43 0.31 -2.27
N ASN A 585 -19.18 -0.08 -2.52
CA ASN A 585 -18.10 0.04 -1.55
C ASN A 585 -17.85 1.50 -1.15
N GLU A 586 -17.90 2.43 -2.11
CA GLU A 586 -17.77 3.85 -1.82
C GLU A 586 -18.93 4.39 -0.96
N LEU A 587 -20.17 3.95 -1.20
CA LEU A 587 -21.30 4.25 -0.31
C LEU A 587 -21.12 3.63 1.08
N GLN A 588 -20.46 2.47 1.18
CA GLN A 588 -20.11 1.87 2.46
C GLN A 588 -19.11 2.75 3.21
N PHE A 589 -18.05 3.24 2.57
CA PHE A 589 -17.14 4.25 3.14
C PHE A 589 -17.87 5.54 3.51
N ALA A 590 -18.91 5.94 2.80
CA ALA A 590 -19.67 7.14 3.12
C ALA A 590 -20.61 6.95 4.32
N TYR A 591 -21.29 5.82 4.46
CA TYR A 591 -22.43 5.70 5.40
C TYR A 591 -22.30 4.65 6.49
N THR A 592 -21.50 3.59 6.29
CA THR A 592 -21.46 2.53 7.28
C THR A 592 -20.81 3.02 8.57
N THR A 593 -21.41 2.63 9.70
CA THR A 593 -20.78 2.76 11.02
C THR A 593 -20.14 1.47 11.50
N ASP A 594 -20.31 0.38 10.76
CA ASP A 594 -19.54 -0.83 10.96
C ASP A 594 -18.19 -0.68 10.26
N THR A 595 -17.16 -0.18 10.96
CA THR A 595 -15.86 0.06 10.33
C THR A 595 -15.07 -1.22 10.05
N GLY A 596 -15.50 -2.36 10.61
CA GLY A 596 -14.83 -3.66 10.42
C GLY A 596 -14.92 -4.16 8.98
N ILE A 597 -15.94 -3.74 8.22
CA ILE A 597 -16.13 -4.17 6.84
C ILE A 597 -15.28 -3.39 5.83
N LEU A 598 -14.85 -2.17 6.15
CA LEU A 598 -14.16 -1.25 5.22
C LEU A 598 -12.79 -1.76 4.76
N SER A 599 -12.23 -2.76 5.44
CA SER A 599 -10.96 -3.39 5.08
C SER A 599 -11.12 -4.80 4.51
N ASN A 600 -12.34 -5.28 4.30
CA ASN A 600 -12.57 -6.60 3.74
C ASN A 600 -12.43 -6.59 2.23
N TYR A 601 -11.74 -7.59 1.69
CA TYR A 601 -11.36 -7.63 0.27
C TYR A 601 -12.56 -7.52 -0.69
N ILE A 602 -13.62 -8.30 -0.47
CA ILE A 602 -14.89 -8.21 -1.24
C ILE A 602 -16.13 -8.31 -0.34
N GLY A 603 -15.99 -7.99 0.96
CA GLY A 603 -17.10 -7.99 1.92
C GLY A 603 -17.07 -9.14 2.94
N TYR A 604 -18.13 -9.26 3.73
CA TYR A 604 -18.28 -10.31 4.74
C TYR A 604 -18.59 -11.66 4.12
N SER A 605 -17.88 -12.70 4.58
CA SER A 605 -18.22 -14.08 4.26
C SER A 605 -19.54 -14.49 4.92
N ILE A 606 -20.47 -15.01 4.12
CA ILE A 606 -21.73 -15.59 4.57
C ILE A 606 -21.69 -17.10 4.39
N SER A 607 -22.00 -17.82 5.48
CA SER A 607 -22.03 -19.28 5.49
C SER A 607 -23.34 -19.81 4.94
N ALA A 608 -23.27 -20.99 4.32
CA ALA A 608 -24.45 -21.80 3.95
C ALA A 608 -25.10 -22.51 5.16
N TYR A 609 -24.57 -22.32 6.37
CA TYR A 609 -25.02 -22.92 7.62
C TYR A 609 -25.37 -21.85 8.66
N GLU A 610 -26.04 -22.26 9.74
CA GLU A 610 -26.35 -21.38 10.89
C GLU A 610 -25.05 -20.87 11.56
N THR A 611 -25.02 -19.56 11.79
CA THR A 611 -23.87 -18.82 12.32
C THR A 611 -24.23 -18.11 13.64
N LYS A 612 -23.40 -17.14 14.04
CA LYS A 612 -23.62 -16.30 15.22
C LYS A 612 -24.11 -14.89 14.87
N TYR A 613 -24.40 -14.63 13.59
CA TYR A 613 -24.98 -13.36 13.19
C TYR A 613 -26.37 -13.18 13.81
N ILE A 614 -26.86 -11.94 13.85
CA ILE A 614 -28.24 -11.72 14.27
C ILE A 614 -29.19 -12.41 13.26
N PRO A 615 -30.23 -13.11 13.73
CA PRO A 615 -31.05 -13.96 12.85
C PRO A 615 -31.70 -13.22 11.67
N GLU A 616 -32.05 -11.94 11.83
CA GLU A 616 -32.66 -11.13 10.78
C GLU A 616 -31.67 -10.84 9.64
N PHE A 617 -30.44 -10.48 9.99
CA PHE A 617 -29.37 -10.26 9.02
C PHE A 617 -28.96 -11.57 8.35
N GLU A 618 -28.80 -12.63 9.14
CA GLU A 618 -28.44 -13.95 8.62
C GLU A 618 -29.45 -14.44 7.58
N TYR A 619 -30.75 -14.36 7.90
CA TYR A 619 -31.81 -14.71 6.98
C TYR A 619 -31.74 -13.90 5.68
N ALA A 620 -31.63 -12.58 5.78
CA ALA A 620 -31.60 -11.70 4.61
C ALA A 620 -30.33 -11.94 3.76
N ALA A 621 -29.16 -12.08 4.39
CA ALA A 621 -27.90 -12.33 3.71
C ALA A 621 -27.90 -13.69 3.00
N GLN A 622 -28.34 -14.76 3.68
CA GLN A 622 -28.44 -16.10 3.11
C GLN A 622 -29.47 -16.16 1.97
N THR A 623 -30.59 -15.45 2.10
CA THR A 623 -31.57 -15.38 1.01
C THR A 623 -30.99 -14.65 -0.19
N ALA A 624 -30.33 -13.50 0.04
CA ALA A 624 -29.73 -12.70 -1.03
C ALA A 624 -28.65 -13.47 -1.82
N ILE A 625 -27.74 -14.18 -1.14
CA ILE A 625 -26.69 -14.96 -1.83
C ILE A 625 -27.26 -16.14 -2.63
N ASN A 626 -28.42 -16.70 -2.24
CA ASN A 626 -29.08 -17.73 -3.03
C ASN A 626 -29.68 -17.18 -4.34
N GLU A 627 -29.85 -15.88 -4.46
CA GLU A 627 -30.29 -15.18 -5.68
C GLU A 627 -29.12 -14.64 -6.53
N GLY A 628 -27.88 -14.93 -6.14
CA GLY A 628 -26.67 -14.62 -6.90
C GLY A 628 -26.08 -13.22 -6.67
N ALA A 629 -24.93 -12.96 -7.28
CA ALA A 629 -24.24 -11.67 -7.24
C ALA A 629 -25.09 -10.52 -7.80
N GLY A 630 -24.90 -9.31 -7.27
CA GLY A 630 -25.66 -8.11 -7.61
C GLY A 630 -27.01 -7.98 -6.88
N THR A 631 -27.41 -8.98 -6.09
CA THR A 631 -28.66 -8.94 -5.31
C THR A 631 -28.55 -7.95 -4.14
N ILE A 632 -29.62 -7.19 -3.90
CA ILE A 632 -29.74 -6.23 -2.81
C ILE A 632 -30.86 -6.69 -1.87
N TYR A 633 -30.57 -6.72 -0.57
CA TYR A 633 -31.57 -6.93 0.47
C TYR A 633 -31.43 -5.84 1.53
N VAL A 634 -32.55 -5.33 2.02
CA VAL A 634 -32.58 -4.36 3.11
C VAL A 634 -33.33 -5.00 4.26
N CYS A 635 -32.69 -5.14 5.42
CA CYS A 635 -33.34 -5.75 6.58
C CYS A 635 -33.23 -4.91 7.85
N ALA A 636 -34.25 -5.04 8.68
CA ALA A 636 -34.33 -4.47 10.01
C ALA A 636 -33.55 -5.32 11.02
N GLY A 637 -32.49 -4.77 11.64
CA GLY A 637 -31.72 -5.43 12.68
C GLY A 637 -31.72 -4.69 14.02
N ASP A 638 -31.04 -5.25 15.01
CA ASP A 638 -30.86 -4.64 16.34
C ASP A 638 -29.95 -3.41 16.34
N TYR A 639 -29.14 -3.23 15.31
CA TYR A 639 -28.22 -2.10 15.19
C TYR A 639 -28.77 -0.98 14.30
N GLY A 640 -29.81 -1.25 13.51
CA GLY A 640 -30.43 -0.30 12.60
C GLY A 640 -30.84 -0.97 11.28
N TRP A 641 -30.75 -0.23 10.18
CA TRP A 641 -30.96 -0.78 8.84
C TRP A 641 -29.66 -1.40 8.32
N HIS A 642 -29.76 -2.64 7.84
CA HIS A 642 -28.70 -3.30 7.11
C HIS A 642 -29.05 -3.28 5.63
N VAL A 643 -28.21 -2.63 4.82
CA VAL A 643 -28.31 -2.68 3.36
C VAL A 643 -27.24 -3.62 2.85
N ILE A 644 -27.69 -4.77 2.37
CA ILE A 644 -26.88 -5.91 1.95
C ILE A 644 -26.78 -5.88 0.43
N TYR A 645 -25.56 -5.93 -0.09
CA TYR A 645 -25.28 -6.12 -1.52
C TYR A 645 -24.40 -7.35 -1.70
N VAL A 646 -24.82 -8.30 -2.53
CA VAL A 646 -24.08 -9.53 -2.77
C VAL A 646 -22.98 -9.27 -3.79
N THR A 647 -21.73 -9.40 -3.36
CA THR A 647 -20.56 -9.20 -4.23
C THR A 647 -20.20 -10.48 -4.97
N ALA A 648 -20.32 -11.65 -4.34
CA ALA A 648 -19.98 -12.94 -4.95
C ALA A 648 -20.74 -14.10 -4.30
N THR A 649 -20.93 -15.19 -5.04
CA THR A 649 -21.59 -16.43 -4.58
C THR A 649 -20.83 -17.65 -5.09
N PHE A 650 -21.04 -18.81 -4.48
CA PHE A 650 -20.44 -20.09 -4.89
C PHE A 650 -21.51 -21.11 -5.30
N ASP A 651 -21.18 -22.04 -6.19
CA ASP A 651 -22.14 -23.07 -6.62
C ASP A 651 -22.44 -24.05 -5.48
N THR A 652 -23.73 -24.30 -5.25
CA THR A 652 -24.21 -25.28 -4.27
C THR A 652 -23.75 -26.71 -4.55
N ALA A 653 -23.49 -27.06 -5.81
CA ALA A 653 -22.92 -28.35 -6.18
C ALA A 653 -21.45 -28.51 -5.74
N GLY A 654 -20.78 -27.40 -5.40
CA GLY A 654 -19.36 -27.35 -5.09
C GLY A 654 -18.47 -27.62 -6.31
N GLY A 655 -17.16 -27.59 -6.10
CA GLY A 655 -16.17 -27.87 -7.13
C GLY A 655 -15.12 -26.77 -7.29
N ALA A 656 -14.39 -26.82 -8.41
CA ALA A 656 -13.42 -25.81 -8.78
C ALA A 656 -14.13 -24.49 -9.12
N VAL A 657 -13.81 -23.43 -8.38
CA VAL A 657 -14.49 -22.12 -8.44
C VAL A 657 -14.36 -21.48 -9.82
N TYR A 658 -13.18 -21.61 -10.42
CA TYR A 658 -12.86 -21.04 -11.74
C TYR A 658 -12.83 -22.11 -12.86
N GLY A 659 -13.22 -23.35 -12.55
CA GLY A 659 -13.16 -24.50 -13.47
C GLY A 659 -11.86 -25.30 -13.41
N GLU A 660 -11.89 -26.58 -13.80
CA GLU A 660 -10.70 -27.46 -13.79
C GLU A 660 -9.76 -27.22 -14.98
N ASP A 661 -10.31 -26.79 -16.13
CA ASP A 661 -9.60 -26.57 -17.39
C ASP A 661 -9.56 -25.07 -17.75
N ILE A 662 -8.81 -24.28 -16.96
CA ILE A 662 -8.63 -22.84 -17.19
C ILE A 662 -7.65 -22.59 -18.34
N ALA A 663 -7.97 -21.62 -19.20
CA ALA A 663 -7.08 -21.18 -20.26
C ALA A 663 -5.95 -20.29 -19.71
N TRP A 664 -4.78 -20.89 -19.50
CA TRP A 664 -3.53 -20.18 -19.14
C TRP A 664 -2.84 -19.66 -20.40
N THR A 665 -3.50 -18.77 -21.14
CA THR A 665 -2.97 -18.14 -22.36
C THR A 665 -2.67 -16.66 -22.13
N ALA A 666 -1.87 -16.04 -23.00
CA ALA A 666 -1.50 -14.63 -22.86
C ALA A 666 -2.73 -13.69 -22.81
N ASP A 667 -3.75 -13.95 -23.62
CA ASP A 667 -4.97 -13.13 -23.66
C ASP A 667 -5.69 -13.09 -22.30
N GLU A 668 -5.60 -14.15 -21.50
CA GLU A 668 -6.21 -14.23 -20.17
C GLU A 668 -5.27 -13.72 -19.08
N VAL A 669 -4.00 -14.16 -19.10
CA VAL A 669 -2.99 -13.85 -18.08
C VAL A 669 -2.57 -12.39 -18.09
N LEU A 670 -2.55 -11.74 -19.25
CA LEU A 670 -2.13 -10.34 -19.40
C LEU A 670 -3.30 -9.35 -19.33
N THR A 671 -4.55 -9.82 -19.29
CA THR A 671 -5.71 -8.94 -19.11
C THR A 671 -5.85 -8.62 -17.63
N GLU A 672 -5.58 -7.38 -17.23
CA GLU A 672 -5.65 -6.93 -15.84
C GLU A 672 -7.02 -7.18 -15.21
N GLY A 673 -7.01 -7.66 -13.96
CA GLY A 673 -8.22 -7.94 -13.19
C GLY A 673 -8.90 -9.28 -13.51
N THR A 674 -8.43 -10.06 -14.49
CA THR A 674 -8.89 -11.45 -14.61
C THR A 674 -8.34 -12.31 -13.46
N PHE A 675 -9.00 -13.42 -13.14
CA PHE A 675 -8.47 -14.38 -12.17
C PHE A 675 -7.07 -14.86 -12.57
N GLN A 676 -6.84 -15.18 -13.83
CA GLN A 676 -5.55 -15.66 -14.33
C GLN A 676 -4.45 -14.61 -14.15
N ASN A 677 -4.76 -13.33 -14.38
CA ASN A 677 -3.85 -12.22 -14.16
C ASN A 677 -3.52 -12.02 -12.67
N LEU A 678 -4.54 -12.02 -11.81
CA LEU A 678 -4.35 -11.89 -10.36
C LEU A 678 -3.57 -13.08 -9.79
N TYR A 679 -3.87 -14.29 -10.24
CA TYR A 679 -3.17 -15.51 -9.85
C TYR A 679 -1.72 -15.50 -10.36
N TYR A 680 -1.48 -15.11 -11.61
CA TYR A 680 -0.14 -14.94 -12.16
C TYR A 680 0.67 -13.93 -11.33
N THR A 681 0.09 -12.75 -11.05
CA THR A 681 0.72 -11.71 -10.23
C THR A 681 1.08 -12.25 -8.85
N TRP A 682 0.17 -12.97 -8.19
CA TRP A 682 0.47 -13.61 -6.91
C TRP A 682 1.58 -14.65 -6.97
N ILE A 683 1.56 -15.55 -7.96
CA ILE A 683 2.60 -16.58 -8.11
C ILE A 683 3.94 -15.95 -8.42
N LYS A 684 3.96 -14.94 -9.30
CA LYS A 684 5.14 -14.14 -9.61
C LYS A 684 5.67 -13.47 -8.36
N ASP A 685 4.85 -12.72 -7.63
CA ASP A 685 5.24 -12.03 -6.40
C ASP A 685 5.77 -13.02 -5.36
N SER A 686 5.03 -14.09 -5.05
CA SER A 686 5.42 -15.07 -4.02
C SER A 686 6.68 -15.86 -4.39
N THR A 687 6.87 -16.18 -5.67
CA THR A 687 8.09 -16.86 -6.15
C THR A 687 9.30 -15.92 -6.14
N LEU A 688 9.10 -14.65 -6.48
CA LEU A 688 10.17 -13.67 -6.63
C LEU A 688 10.45 -12.87 -5.33
N THR A 689 9.58 -12.90 -4.33
CA THR A 689 9.67 -12.06 -3.10
C THR A 689 11.06 -12.05 -2.45
N ASN A 690 11.74 -13.21 -2.40
CA ASN A 690 13.06 -13.35 -1.76
C ASN A 690 14.20 -13.61 -2.75
N VAL A 691 13.95 -13.46 -4.05
CA VAL A 691 14.88 -13.86 -5.11
C VAL A 691 16.18 -13.04 -5.03
N THR A 692 16.05 -11.73 -4.85
CA THR A 692 17.17 -10.78 -4.73
C THR A 692 17.88 -10.92 -3.39
N THR A 693 17.15 -11.12 -2.27
CA THR A 693 17.72 -11.39 -0.94
C THR A 693 18.56 -12.66 -0.92
N ASN A 694 18.03 -13.74 -1.50
CA ASN A 694 18.72 -15.01 -1.63
C ASN A 694 19.96 -14.84 -2.52
N ARG A 695 19.84 -14.10 -3.62
CA ARG A 695 20.98 -13.82 -4.50
C ARG A 695 22.06 -13.01 -3.80
N ARG A 696 21.70 -11.96 -3.05
CA ARG A 696 22.62 -11.17 -2.22
C ARG A 696 23.37 -12.04 -1.21
N SER A 697 22.65 -12.97 -0.58
CA SER A 697 23.24 -13.91 0.38
C SER A 697 24.26 -14.82 -0.30
N VAL A 698 23.93 -15.35 -1.47
CA VAL A 698 24.85 -16.18 -2.28
C VAL A 698 26.08 -15.37 -2.72
N ILE A 699 25.91 -14.11 -3.13
CA ILE A 699 27.02 -13.23 -3.49
C ILE A 699 27.94 -13.03 -2.29
N ASN A 700 27.40 -12.65 -1.14
CA ASN A 700 28.21 -12.45 0.08
C ASN A 700 28.86 -13.74 0.56
N GLU A 701 28.20 -14.89 0.49
CA GLU A 701 28.80 -16.17 0.88
C GLU A 701 29.97 -16.57 -0.03
N ARG A 702 29.86 -16.30 -1.34
CA ARG A 702 30.88 -16.67 -2.33
C ARG A 702 32.01 -15.64 -2.46
N PHE A 703 31.73 -14.37 -2.23
CA PHE A 703 32.67 -13.27 -2.47
C PHE A 703 33.08 -12.50 -1.21
N GLY A 704 32.34 -12.64 -0.11
CA GLY A 704 32.65 -12.05 1.20
C GLY A 704 33.27 -13.07 2.16
N GLY A 705 34.60 -13.07 2.27
CA GLY A 705 35.33 -13.95 3.18
C GLY A 705 36.70 -13.38 3.55
N ASP A 706 37.47 -14.11 4.37
CA ASP A 706 38.74 -13.63 4.93
C ASP A 706 39.81 -13.26 3.87
N SER A 707 39.68 -13.77 2.64
CA SER A 707 40.57 -13.44 1.53
C SER A 707 40.22 -12.11 0.84
N THR A 708 38.98 -11.64 0.96
CA THR A 708 38.44 -10.45 0.28
C THR A 708 38.12 -9.31 1.22
N ILE A 709 37.79 -9.60 2.49
CA ILE A 709 37.47 -8.62 3.51
C ILE A 709 38.52 -8.66 4.61
N THR A 710 39.13 -7.52 4.91
CA THR A 710 39.99 -7.33 6.10
C THR A 710 39.37 -6.28 7.00
N LYS A 711 38.98 -6.64 8.23
CA LYS A 711 38.44 -5.72 9.23
C LYS A 711 39.53 -5.27 10.20
N TYR A 712 39.55 -3.99 10.53
CA TYR A 712 40.48 -3.36 11.46
C TYR A 712 39.74 -2.94 12.73
N GLU A 713 39.36 -3.90 13.57
CA GLU A 713 38.55 -3.69 14.78
C GLU A 713 39.13 -2.61 15.72
N ASP A 714 40.46 -2.54 15.83
CA ASP A 714 41.14 -1.53 16.63
C ASP A 714 40.77 -0.08 16.25
N ALA A 715 40.38 0.17 14.98
CA ALA A 715 40.06 1.50 14.47
C ALA A 715 38.65 2.00 14.86
N TYR A 716 37.76 1.10 15.27
CA TYR A 716 36.37 1.44 15.66
C TYR A 716 35.94 0.84 17.00
N ARG A 717 36.86 0.21 17.73
CA ARG A 717 36.58 -0.43 19.03
C ARG A 717 36.00 0.56 20.05
N ASP A 718 36.41 1.83 20.01
CA ASP A 718 35.88 2.88 20.87
C ASP A 718 34.36 3.10 20.68
N LEU A 719 33.82 2.83 19.49
CA LEU A 719 32.38 2.88 19.21
C LEU A 719 31.65 1.65 19.75
N LEU A 720 32.33 0.50 19.82
CA LEU A 720 31.79 -0.73 20.41
C LEU A 720 31.78 -0.71 21.95
N GLU A 721 32.63 0.13 22.57
CA GLU A 721 32.81 0.23 24.02
C GLU A 721 31.96 1.34 24.68
N ILE A 722 31.05 1.97 23.93
CA ILE A 722 30.13 2.99 24.47
C ILE A 722 29.18 2.34 25.50
N GLU A 723 29.27 2.74 26.77
CA GLU A 723 28.31 2.33 27.80
C GLU A 723 26.96 3.04 27.58
N ASP A 724 25.88 2.27 27.36
CA ASP A 724 24.52 2.81 27.31
C ASP A 724 24.16 3.44 28.66
N SER A 725 24.15 4.78 28.72
CA SER A 725 23.84 5.52 29.93
C SER A 725 22.33 5.50 30.21
N SER A 726 21.78 4.36 30.66
CA SER A 726 20.41 4.27 31.14
C SER A 726 20.22 3.28 32.29
N SER A 727 20.93 3.46 33.41
CA SER A 727 20.37 3.18 34.75
C SER A 727 21.26 3.72 35.88
N SER A 728 21.08 4.99 36.30
CA SER A 728 21.44 5.38 37.67
C SER A 728 20.71 6.65 38.13
N GLY A 729 19.38 6.55 38.21
CA GLY A 729 18.52 7.57 38.82
C GLY A 729 18.11 7.22 40.26
N SER A 730 19.03 7.42 41.20
CA SER A 730 18.81 7.73 42.63
C SER A 730 17.84 6.86 43.47
N SER A 731 18.39 5.84 44.12
CA SER A 731 17.98 5.49 45.49
C SER A 731 18.92 6.18 46.48
N SER A 732 18.58 7.36 47.02
CA SER A 732 19.00 7.74 48.38
C SER A 732 18.26 8.95 48.95
N ASN A 733 17.75 8.73 50.17
CA ASN A 733 17.53 9.62 51.30
C ASN A 733 16.30 10.56 51.38
N SER A 734 15.41 10.11 52.27
CA SER A 734 14.61 10.82 53.30
C SER A 734 13.48 11.74 52.89
#